data_AF-A0A812YGN8-F1
#
_entry.id   AF-A0A812YGN8-F1
#
_cell.length_a   1.000
_cell.length_b   1.000
_cell.length_c   1.000
_cell.angle_alpha   90.00
_cell.angle_beta   90.00
_cell.angle_gamma   90.00
#
_symmetry.space_group_name_H-M   'P 1'
#
loop_
_entity.id
_entity.type
_entity.pdbx_description
1 polymer ?
#
loop_
_entity_poly.entity_id
_entity_poly.type
_entity_poly.pdbx_seq_one_letter_code
_entity_poly.pdbx_strand_id
1 'polypeptide(L)'
;MENRKEFVWFPAEESEWVLCQKLSRTPDGGATLRLGKKEFVVSPEEQRLVLPRPGQVAQNYASLEKDGLGAGQVEDALRNQFCSTNPYSNINMVTLCINPFRPLKIFGETYVEKYSALDPNLPPHIFNASASAYKRSMDKKEHQVLLLLGDGCTGKSMAREHVLSFFDQNAGDGGGEFKQMLAILAPFISAQCRCGRQIWQSTRASLEVELGLAADGFTCRTLASVKMLEIGRLARSMDAGFKTFDALYLAAKDERAKEWLGTRVEFRLLGEEIEIEEYDEEGFAQKSWIEALASFEIDDAVVVRILCGLILLADLRFDGSSGPLRCEPEGGLEAAAKALGVHAGSLWTSLVEGSASPQDAALCADAAVAEVYCRLVDLILQHCNEHFPAEAKAITRRIKVLELPSGSDAPGTHRLLTQLLNEARFARMLRTARGSEVSDELRDESELQAAAARAEALCRGCLGALQSGTLRNWAQAQELSESFALEGDLASISGACGPVEHALSSLESGAALDTVDLMEFLHLLSTSSCKYLRDLGERPREAPHLDESAEASEALLAHLEPHQESTTWLVCCLRPNDAGHPDRVNRNVMLRQTEQLRLADMVHLTDKNSCFLWSLKAFREKYAELVPVLADSTPDEEVCRIIVKSAGGGEGTVGAENVFGGEILERLLEHKLQEKMAGAQHLEGTKSEMKQLMEEKLRMETLQREQQQTERLKELESLRGQHQDQQNKQQQLMQSFSCNGKTRRPCCAVLVPGSKELTARRADQRSGGGYVLAF
;
A
#
# COMPACT_ATOMS: atom_id res chain seq x y z
N MET A 1 -7.66 29.22 30.97
CA MET A 1 -8.34 28.43 29.93
C MET A 1 -8.43 29.31 28.70
N GLU A 2 -7.79 28.94 27.60
CA GLU A 2 -7.95 29.67 26.34
C GLU A 2 -9.29 29.30 25.69
N ASN A 3 -9.95 30.26 25.07
CA ASN A 3 -11.13 29.98 24.24
C ASN A 3 -10.68 29.23 22.97
N ARG A 4 -10.66 27.88 23.04
CA ARG A 4 -10.59 27.05 21.83
C ARG A 4 -11.71 27.47 20.90
N LYS A 5 -11.35 27.98 19.72
CA LYS A 5 -12.30 28.36 18.68
C LYS A 5 -13.03 27.10 18.20
N GLU A 6 -14.32 27.03 18.44
CA GLU A 6 -15.17 25.98 17.89
C GLU A 6 -15.47 26.30 16.42
N PHE A 7 -15.32 25.30 15.55
CA PHE A 7 -15.65 25.40 14.13
C PHE A 7 -16.69 24.36 13.78
N VAL A 8 -17.63 24.73 12.92
CA VAL A 8 -18.75 23.91 12.48
C VAL A 8 -19.03 24.18 11.01
N TRP A 9 -19.61 23.21 10.31
CA TRP A 9 -19.96 23.34 8.90
C TRP A 9 -21.42 23.74 8.75
N PHE A 10 -21.70 24.75 7.93
CA PHE A 10 -23.06 25.27 7.69
C PHE A 10 -23.37 25.28 6.19
N PRO A 11 -24.58 24.88 5.74
CA PRO A 11 -24.98 24.98 4.34
C PRO A 11 -25.09 26.45 3.94
N ALA A 12 -24.17 26.93 3.10
CA ALA A 12 -24.27 28.26 2.48
C ALA A 12 -25.30 28.26 1.33
N GLU A 13 -25.44 27.11 0.67
CA GLU A 13 -26.39 26.84 -0.41
C GLU A 13 -26.94 25.41 -0.24
N GLU A 14 -28.00 25.04 -0.98
CA GLU A 14 -28.67 23.73 -0.88
C GLU A 14 -27.74 22.52 -1.08
N SER A 15 -26.63 22.71 -1.81
CA SER A 15 -25.62 21.68 -2.06
C SER A 15 -24.22 21.97 -1.51
N GLU A 16 -23.96 23.14 -0.90
CA GLU A 16 -22.62 23.51 -0.41
C GLU A 16 -22.58 23.87 1.08
N TRP A 17 -21.72 23.16 1.82
CA TRP A 17 -21.37 23.45 3.21
C TRP A 17 -20.02 24.17 3.27
N VAL A 18 -19.92 25.17 4.15
CA VAL A 18 -18.71 25.96 4.39
C VAL A 18 -18.31 25.95 5.87
N LEU A 19 -17.01 25.98 6.15
CA LEU A 19 -16.51 26.01 7.53
C LEU A 19 -16.73 27.40 8.16
N CYS A 20 -17.50 27.44 9.24
CA CYS A 20 -17.80 28.64 10.01
C CYS A 20 -17.18 28.57 11.41
N GLN A 21 -16.70 29.70 11.93
CA GLN A 21 -16.38 29.81 13.35
C GLN A 21 -17.68 29.98 14.15
N LYS A 22 -17.92 29.13 15.14
CA LYS A 22 -19.03 29.27 16.09
C LYS A 22 -18.61 30.21 17.22
N LEU A 23 -19.41 31.25 17.47
CA LEU A 23 -19.10 32.31 18.45
C LEU A 23 -19.83 32.10 19.78
N SER A 24 -21.12 31.76 19.70
CA SER A 24 -22.01 31.55 20.85
C SER A 24 -23.21 30.69 20.45
N ARG A 25 -23.84 30.02 21.42
CA ARG A 25 -25.23 29.55 21.29
C ARG A 25 -26.17 30.69 21.64
N THR A 26 -27.34 30.76 20.99
CA THR A 26 -28.39 31.72 21.34
C THR A 26 -29.38 31.11 22.35
N PRO A 27 -30.12 31.92 23.14
CA PRO A 27 -30.95 31.41 24.25
C PRO A 27 -32.13 30.52 23.82
N ASP A 28 -32.55 30.65 22.57
CA ASP A 28 -33.61 29.89 21.90
C ASP A 28 -33.13 28.54 21.31
N GLY A 29 -31.83 28.26 21.33
CA GLY A 29 -31.24 26.98 20.90
C GLY A 29 -30.52 27.02 19.54
N GLY A 30 -30.48 28.18 18.89
CA GLY A 30 -29.66 28.44 17.70
C GLY A 30 -28.19 28.77 18.03
N ALA A 31 -27.50 29.39 17.08
CA ALA A 31 -26.12 29.84 17.26
C ALA A 31 -25.76 31.10 16.46
N THR A 32 -24.72 31.80 16.90
CA THR A 32 -24.07 32.87 16.14
C THR A 32 -22.84 32.29 15.45
N LEU A 33 -22.82 32.34 14.12
CA LEU A 33 -21.74 31.85 13.26
C LEU A 33 -21.01 33.00 12.56
N ARG A 34 -19.73 32.80 12.25
CA ARG A 34 -18.89 33.73 11.49
C ARG A 34 -18.27 33.05 10.29
N LEU A 35 -18.46 33.65 9.11
CA LEU A 35 -17.80 33.26 7.85
C LEU A 35 -16.95 34.43 7.36
N GLY A 36 -15.62 34.29 7.47
CA GLY A 36 -14.67 35.37 7.19
C GLY A 36 -14.92 36.60 8.07
N LYS A 37 -15.39 37.69 7.46
CA LYS A 37 -15.74 38.96 8.15
C LYS A 37 -17.26 39.13 8.40
N LYS A 38 -18.11 38.20 7.94
CA LYS A 38 -19.56 38.26 8.15
C LYS A 38 -19.97 37.43 9.37
N GLU A 39 -20.87 37.96 10.18
CA GLU A 39 -21.51 37.26 11.29
C GLU A 39 -23.02 37.16 11.03
N PHE A 40 -23.61 36.02 11.39
CA PHE A 40 -25.03 35.74 11.22
C PHE A 40 -25.53 34.83 12.34
N VAL A 41 -26.84 34.85 12.58
CA VAL A 41 -27.52 33.98 13.55
C VAL A 41 -28.26 32.91 12.78
N VAL A 42 -28.12 31.66 13.19
CA VAL A 42 -28.85 30.51 12.65
C VAL A 42 -29.91 30.07 13.65
N SER A 43 -31.12 29.80 13.16
CA SER A 43 -32.26 29.37 13.97
C SER A 43 -32.08 27.95 14.55
N PRO A 44 -32.89 27.54 15.54
CA PRO A 44 -32.89 26.17 16.06
C PRO A 44 -33.23 25.07 15.03
N GLU A 45 -33.80 25.44 13.88
CA GLU A 45 -34.09 24.51 12.77
C GLU A 45 -32.89 24.37 11.82
N GLU A 46 -32.31 25.49 11.39
CA GLU A 46 -31.07 25.52 10.60
C GLU A 46 -29.89 24.90 11.36
N GLN A 47 -29.88 25.03 12.70
CA GLN A 47 -28.91 24.39 13.59
C GLN A 47 -28.91 22.84 13.51
N ARG A 48 -29.93 22.22 12.90
CA ARG A 48 -29.97 20.76 12.59
C ARG A 48 -29.21 20.39 11.31
N LEU A 49 -29.00 21.36 10.41
CA LEU A 49 -28.26 21.19 9.16
C LEU A 49 -26.74 21.37 9.35
N VAL A 50 -26.34 21.86 10.53
CA VAL A 50 -24.94 22.04 10.94
C VAL A 50 -24.26 20.69 11.15
N LEU A 51 -23.06 20.54 10.60
CA LEU A 51 -22.23 19.34 10.73
C LEU A 51 -20.96 19.63 11.55
N PRO A 52 -20.40 18.63 12.29
CA PRO A 52 -20.88 17.26 12.42
C PRO A 52 -22.11 17.14 13.33
N ARG A 53 -23.05 16.27 12.98
CA ARG A 53 -24.23 15.94 13.82
C ARG A 53 -23.79 15.01 14.97
N PRO A 54 -23.92 15.42 16.25
CA PRO A 54 -23.49 14.60 17.37
C PRO A 54 -24.22 13.25 17.42
N GLY A 55 -23.46 12.17 17.64
CA GLY A 55 -24.01 10.80 17.73
C GLY A 55 -24.38 10.15 16.40
N GLN A 56 -24.24 10.83 15.25
CA GLN A 56 -24.51 10.29 13.90
C GLN A 56 -23.24 10.12 13.06
N VAL A 57 -22.07 10.09 13.71
CA VAL A 57 -20.75 10.00 13.08
C VAL A 57 -20.34 8.51 13.03
N ALA A 58 -20.84 7.80 12.02
CA ALA A 58 -20.51 6.40 11.78
C ALA A 58 -19.09 6.27 11.19
N GLN A 59 -18.29 5.35 11.72
CA GLN A 59 -16.91 5.12 11.26
C GLN A 59 -16.79 3.94 10.28
N ASN A 60 -17.71 2.97 10.34
CA ASN A 60 -17.87 1.90 9.37
C ASN A 60 -19.34 1.93 8.88
N TYR A 61 -19.56 2.00 7.57
CA TYR A 61 -20.90 2.12 6.99
C TYR A 61 -21.59 0.78 6.74
N ALA A 62 -20.92 -0.37 6.95
CA ALA A 62 -21.59 -1.67 6.97
C ALA A 62 -22.69 -1.77 8.06
N SER A 63 -22.62 -0.92 9.10
CA SER A 63 -23.66 -0.81 10.14
C SER A 63 -24.80 0.17 9.80
N LEU A 64 -24.87 0.71 8.58
CA LEU A 64 -26.00 1.56 8.18
C LEU A 64 -27.30 0.75 8.05
N GLU A 65 -28.43 1.44 8.12
CA GLU A 65 -29.74 0.87 7.82
C GLU A 65 -29.86 0.66 6.30
N LYS A 66 -29.93 -0.61 5.86
CA LYS A 66 -29.96 -0.98 4.43
C LYS A 66 -31.29 -0.64 3.75
N ASP A 67 -32.40 -0.61 4.48
CA ASP A 67 -33.74 -0.41 3.91
C ASP A 67 -33.86 0.98 3.28
N GLY A 68 -33.92 1.03 1.94
CA GLY A 68 -33.94 2.28 1.17
C GLY A 68 -32.58 2.99 1.07
N LEU A 69 -31.47 2.34 1.45
CA LEU A 69 -30.12 2.89 1.34
C LEU A 69 -29.70 3.03 -0.14
N GLY A 70 -29.52 4.27 -0.59
CA GLY A 70 -28.86 4.60 -1.85
C GLY A 70 -27.60 5.44 -1.62
N ALA A 71 -27.00 5.90 -2.72
CA ALA A 71 -25.80 6.73 -2.67
C ALA A 71 -26.00 8.03 -1.85
N GLY A 72 -27.21 8.59 -1.81
CA GLY A 72 -27.53 9.79 -1.03
C GLY A 72 -27.37 9.63 0.48
N GLN A 73 -27.61 8.44 1.03
CA GLN A 73 -27.43 8.16 2.46
C GLN A 73 -25.96 7.90 2.81
N VAL A 74 -25.24 7.18 1.96
CA VAL A 74 -23.79 6.97 2.10
C VAL A 74 -23.04 8.30 1.96
N GLU A 75 -23.50 9.19 1.07
CA GLU A 75 -22.99 10.56 0.90
C GLU A 75 -23.20 11.42 2.16
N ASP A 76 -24.39 11.40 2.77
CA ASP A 76 -24.64 12.14 4.01
C ASP A 76 -23.79 11.63 5.18
N ALA A 77 -23.55 10.31 5.26
CA ALA A 77 -22.66 9.71 6.24
C ALA A 77 -21.19 10.14 6.00
N LEU A 78 -20.69 10.03 4.77
CA LEU A 78 -19.36 10.49 4.34
C LEU A 78 -19.13 11.98 4.63
N ARG A 79 -20.10 12.83 4.27
CA ARG A 79 -20.07 14.27 4.55
C ARG A 79 -20.04 14.54 6.05
N ASN A 80 -20.86 13.85 6.84
CA ASN A 80 -20.88 14.01 8.30
C ASN A 80 -19.56 13.57 8.95
N GLN A 81 -18.97 12.46 8.50
CA GLN A 81 -17.66 11.97 8.93
C GLN A 81 -16.55 12.98 8.63
N PHE A 82 -16.44 13.45 7.37
CA PHE A 82 -15.45 14.46 6.99
C PHE A 82 -15.58 15.74 7.82
N CYS A 83 -16.82 16.18 8.05
CA CYS A 83 -17.12 17.35 8.89
C CYS A 83 -16.70 17.14 10.36
N SER A 84 -16.55 15.90 10.83
CA SER A 84 -16.06 15.56 12.17
C SER A 84 -14.52 15.66 12.33
N THR A 85 -13.81 16.07 11.28
CA THR A 85 -12.34 16.23 11.17
C THR A 85 -11.52 14.96 10.92
N ASN A 86 -12.13 13.77 10.86
CA ASN A 86 -11.47 12.58 10.30
C ASN A 86 -11.82 12.43 8.80
N PRO A 87 -10.84 12.43 7.86
CA PRO A 87 -11.11 12.17 6.44
C PRO A 87 -11.38 10.69 6.12
N TYR A 88 -11.16 9.77 7.06
CA TYR A 88 -11.25 8.32 6.83
C TYR A 88 -12.54 7.69 7.38
N SER A 89 -13.08 6.70 6.68
CA SER A 89 -14.17 5.80 7.12
C SER A 89 -14.06 4.46 6.40
N ASN A 90 -14.77 3.43 6.84
CA ASN A 90 -14.73 2.09 6.22
C ASN A 90 -16.10 1.65 5.68
N ILE A 91 -16.09 0.67 4.76
CA ILE A 91 -17.20 -0.25 4.50
C ILE A 91 -16.62 -1.66 4.65
N ASN A 92 -16.80 -2.29 5.82
CA ASN A 92 -16.05 -3.48 6.20
C ASN A 92 -14.53 -3.30 5.96
N MET A 93 -13.93 -4.09 5.06
CA MET A 93 -12.50 -4.05 4.70
C MET A 93 -12.15 -2.98 3.65
N VAL A 94 -13.13 -2.27 3.08
CA VAL A 94 -12.91 -1.16 2.16
C VAL A 94 -12.60 0.11 2.96
N THR A 95 -11.43 0.72 2.76
CA THR A 95 -11.10 2.03 3.32
C THR A 95 -11.57 3.13 2.38
N LEU A 96 -12.25 4.14 2.92
CA LEU A 96 -12.67 5.35 2.24
C LEU A 96 -11.88 6.54 2.77
N CYS A 97 -11.34 7.35 1.87
CA CYS A 97 -10.55 8.54 2.18
C CYS A 97 -11.12 9.75 1.43
N ILE A 98 -11.33 10.87 2.12
CA ILE A 98 -11.75 12.13 1.49
C ILE A 98 -10.60 13.14 1.56
N ASN A 99 -10.08 13.58 0.41
CA ASN A 99 -8.97 14.53 0.32
C ASN A 99 -9.29 15.82 1.11
N PRO A 100 -8.58 16.12 2.20
CA PRO A 100 -8.86 17.29 3.01
C PRO A 100 -8.38 18.61 2.39
N PHE A 101 -7.66 18.58 1.26
CA PHE A 101 -6.99 19.72 0.62
C PHE A 101 -6.08 20.54 1.58
N ARG A 102 -5.54 19.88 2.62
CA ARG A 102 -4.58 20.45 3.59
C ARG A 102 -3.75 19.33 4.23
N PRO A 103 -2.48 19.58 4.60
CA PRO A 103 -1.66 18.59 5.29
C PRO A 103 -2.23 18.23 6.67
N LEU A 104 -2.24 16.94 7.00
CA LEU A 104 -2.69 16.42 8.30
C LEU A 104 -1.52 15.75 9.04
N LYS A 105 -1.44 15.98 10.35
CA LYS A 105 -0.38 15.43 11.22
C LYS A 105 -0.73 14.03 11.75
N ILE A 106 -1.04 13.12 10.85
CA ILE A 106 -1.54 11.75 11.17
C ILE A 106 -0.74 10.63 10.48
N PHE A 107 0.37 10.96 9.81
CA PHE A 107 1.15 10.02 8.98
C PHE A 107 2.60 9.81 9.47
N GLY A 108 2.93 10.24 10.70
CA GLY A 108 4.26 10.04 11.29
C GLY A 108 4.45 8.65 11.91
N GLU A 109 5.68 8.34 12.31
CA GLU A 109 6.10 7.07 12.95
C GLU A 109 5.18 6.65 14.11
N THR A 110 4.84 7.59 15.01
CA THR A 110 3.93 7.35 16.14
C THR A 110 2.50 6.96 15.75
N TYR A 111 2.11 7.19 14.50
CA TYR A 111 0.86 6.69 13.93
C TYR A 111 1.06 5.32 13.28
N VAL A 112 2.21 5.04 12.65
CA VAL A 112 2.54 3.69 12.14
C VAL A 112 2.61 2.68 13.29
N GLU A 113 3.42 2.93 14.33
CA GLU A 113 3.49 2.10 15.55
C GLU A 113 2.11 1.80 16.12
N LYS A 114 1.30 2.85 16.26
CA LYS A 114 -0.04 2.81 16.84
C LYS A 114 -1.03 1.99 16.01
N TYR A 115 -0.98 2.07 14.68
CA TYR A 115 -1.88 1.32 13.81
C TYR A 115 -1.40 -0.10 13.50
N SER A 116 -0.09 -0.38 13.58
CA SER A 116 0.45 -1.75 13.54
C SER A 116 -0.13 -2.66 14.65
N ALA A 117 -0.60 -2.10 15.76
CA ALA A 117 -1.27 -2.83 16.83
C ALA A 117 -2.72 -3.27 16.51
N LEU A 118 -3.35 -2.76 15.45
CA LEU A 118 -4.71 -3.11 14.99
C LEU A 118 -5.83 -2.97 16.04
N ASP A 119 -5.66 -2.06 17.02
CA ASP A 119 -6.62 -1.76 18.09
C ASP A 119 -8.00 -1.27 17.53
N PRO A 120 -9.14 -1.86 17.94
CA PRO A 120 -10.48 -1.44 17.50
C PRO A 120 -10.88 -0.04 17.90
N ASN A 121 -10.30 0.48 18.98
CA ASN A 121 -10.69 1.78 19.55
C ASN A 121 -10.10 2.95 18.76
N LEU A 122 -9.28 2.66 17.75
CA LEU A 122 -8.69 3.65 16.87
C LEU A 122 -9.67 3.99 15.73
N PRO A 123 -9.82 5.28 15.37
CA PRO A 123 -10.63 5.64 14.22
C PRO A 123 -10.00 5.07 12.94
N PRO A 124 -10.80 4.80 11.89
CA PRO A 124 -10.31 4.37 10.59
C PRO A 124 -9.16 5.24 10.08
N HIS A 125 -8.15 4.58 9.51
CA HIS A 125 -6.97 5.20 8.91
C HIS A 125 -6.39 4.29 7.83
N ILE A 126 -5.63 4.87 6.89
CA ILE A 126 -5.00 4.10 5.81
C ILE A 126 -3.95 3.09 6.31
N PHE A 127 -3.35 3.36 7.48
CA PHE A 127 -2.44 2.41 8.13
C PHE A 127 -3.16 1.17 8.67
N ASN A 128 -4.47 1.20 8.97
CA ASN A 128 -5.23 -0.02 9.29
C ASN A 128 -5.22 -1.00 8.10
N ALA A 129 -5.46 -0.52 6.88
CA ALA A 129 -5.44 -1.36 5.68
C ALA A 129 -4.06 -1.97 5.44
N SER A 130 -3.00 -1.18 5.62
CA SER A 130 -1.61 -1.63 5.45
C SER A 130 -1.22 -2.68 6.51
N ALA A 131 -1.57 -2.43 7.78
CA ALA A 131 -1.32 -3.35 8.90
C ALA A 131 -2.13 -4.65 8.79
N SER A 132 -3.40 -4.58 8.39
CA SER A 132 -4.26 -5.76 8.19
C SER A 132 -3.81 -6.59 6.98
N ALA A 133 -3.37 -5.96 5.89
CA ALA A 133 -2.73 -6.65 4.77
C ALA A 133 -1.44 -7.36 5.22
N TYR A 134 -0.57 -6.68 5.98
CA TYR A 134 0.65 -7.28 6.52
C TYR A 134 0.35 -8.50 7.41
N LYS A 135 -0.50 -8.35 8.44
CA LYS A 135 -0.92 -9.43 9.34
C LYS A 135 -1.50 -10.61 8.55
N ARG A 136 -2.41 -10.35 7.59
CA ARG A 136 -3.01 -11.41 6.77
C ARG A 136 -1.98 -12.14 5.90
N SER A 137 -1.01 -11.42 5.30
CA SER A 137 0.05 -12.08 4.54
C SER A 137 0.92 -12.96 5.42
N MET A 138 1.26 -12.51 6.63
CA MET A 138 2.04 -13.29 7.58
C MET A 138 1.29 -14.54 8.08
N ASP A 139 0.05 -14.36 8.55
CA ASP A 139 -0.81 -15.39 9.15
C ASP A 139 -1.28 -16.44 8.14
N LYS A 140 -1.77 -16.00 6.96
CA LYS A 140 -2.36 -16.89 5.94
C LYS A 140 -1.34 -17.37 4.90
N LYS A 141 -0.20 -16.70 4.77
CA LYS A 141 0.80 -16.90 3.70
C LYS A 141 0.28 -16.56 2.29
N GLU A 142 -0.82 -15.80 2.23
CA GLU A 142 -1.41 -15.27 1.00
C GLU A 142 -0.67 -14.03 0.49
N HIS A 143 -0.59 -13.87 -0.83
CA HIS A 143 -0.25 -12.59 -1.46
C HIS A 143 -1.34 -11.54 -1.16
N GLN A 144 -0.98 -10.26 -1.13
CA GLN A 144 -1.90 -9.15 -0.87
C GLN A 144 -1.82 -8.11 -1.97
N VAL A 145 -2.93 -7.43 -2.24
CA VAL A 145 -3.01 -6.28 -3.15
C VAL A 145 -3.76 -5.15 -2.45
N LEU A 146 -3.14 -3.98 -2.26
CA LEU A 146 -3.86 -2.75 -1.90
C LEU A 146 -4.14 -1.97 -3.18
N LEU A 147 -5.41 -1.88 -3.56
CA LEU A 147 -5.86 -1.24 -4.79
C LEU A 147 -6.40 0.17 -4.46
N LEU A 148 -5.75 1.20 -5.01
CA LEU A 148 -6.08 2.60 -4.82
C LEU A 148 -6.88 3.16 -6.00
N LEU A 149 -8.03 3.72 -5.69
CA LEU A 149 -9.08 4.09 -6.63
C LEU A 149 -9.62 5.48 -6.34
N GLY A 150 -10.27 6.09 -7.32
CA GLY A 150 -10.75 7.47 -7.25
C GLY A 150 -10.37 8.25 -8.49
N ASP A 151 -10.83 9.49 -8.56
CA ASP A 151 -10.70 10.33 -9.75
C ASP A 151 -9.48 11.27 -9.72
N GLY A 152 -9.39 12.21 -10.66
CA GLY A 152 -8.42 13.30 -10.68
C GLY A 152 -8.43 14.09 -9.37
N CYS A 153 -7.24 14.40 -8.86
CA CYS A 153 -7.01 15.20 -7.66
C CYS A 153 -7.69 14.69 -6.36
N THR A 154 -8.18 13.44 -6.28
CA THR A 154 -8.81 12.87 -5.06
C THR A 154 -7.81 12.33 -4.02
N GLY A 155 -6.50 12.48 -4.25
CA GLY A 155 -5.45 12.12 -3.29
C GLY A 155 -4.95 10.68 -3.35
N LYS A 156 -5.29 9.91 -4.39
CA LYS A 156 -4.79 8.53 -4.62
C LYS A 156 -3.27 8.39 -4.40
N SER A 157 -2.47 9.28 -4.98
CA SER A 157 -1.01 9.17 -4.97
C SER A 157 -0.40 9.51 -3.60
N MET A 158 -1.04 10.40 -2.83
CA MET A 158 -0.71 10.60 -1.40
C MET A 158 -1.06 9.36 -0.57
N ALA A 159 -2.23 8.76 -0.84
CA ALA A 159 -2.64 7.53 -0.20
C ALA A 159 -1.68 6.36 -0.52
N ARG A 160 -1.18 6.26 -1.77
CA ARG A 160 -0.13 5.33 -2.19
C ARG A 160 1.16 5.54 -1.39
N GLU A 161 1.63 6.80 -1.29
CA GLU A 161 2.82 7.14 -0.51
C GLU A 161 2.66 6.79 0.98
N HIS A 162 1.48 7.04 1.57
CA HIS A 162 1.20 6.70 2.96
C HIS A 162 1.14 5.18 3.20
N VAL A 163 0.50 4.41 2.30
CA VAL A 163 0.52 2.93 2.34
C VAL A 163 1.96 2.41 2.31
N LEU A 164 2.79 2.93 1.39
CA LEU A 164 4.14 2.42 1.21
C LEU A 164 5.08 2.91 2.32
N SER A 165 4.93 4.14 2.82
CA SER A 165 5.68 4.62 3.99
C SER A 165 5.32 3.89 5.30
N PHE A 166 4.18 3.19 5.37
CA PHE A 166 3.91 2.26 6.47
C PHE A 166 4.80 1.01 6.35
N PHE A 167 4.89 0.40 5.16
CA PHE A 167 5.74 -0.78 4.95
C PHE A 167 7.23 -0.45 5.09
N ASP A 168 7.66 0.67 4.52
CA ASP A 168 9.00 1.29 4.62
C ASP A 168 9.52 1.32 6.07
N GLN A 169 8.71 1.82 7.01
CA GLN A 169 9.06 1.91 8.43
C GLN A 169 9.03 0.56 9.18
N ASN A 170 8.35 -0.46 8.63
CA ASN A 170 8.36 -1.82 9.18
C ASN A 170 9.40 -2.75 8.50
N ALA A 171 10.05 -2.29 7.41
CA ALA A 171 10.91 -3.13 6.57
C ALA A 171 12.35 -3.33 7.12
N GLY A 172 12.81 -2.46 8.01
CA GLY A 172 14.18 -2.49 8.54
C GLY A 172 15.08 -1.38 7.98
N ASP A 173 16.38 -1.59 8.03
CA ASP A 173 17.42 -0.55 7.86
C ASP A 173 17.67 -0.18 6.39
N GLY A 174 16.66 0.44 5.76
CA GLY A 174 16.66 0.92 4.37
C GLY A 174 15.50 1.87 4.03
N GLY A 175 14.80 2.39 5.04
CA GLY A 175 13.50 3.07 4.92
C GLY A 175 13.56 4.49 4.32
N GLY A 176 13.85 4.61 3.02
CA GLY A 176 13.91 5.89 2.32
C GLY A 176 13.81 5.79 0.80
N GLU A 177 14.64 4.95 0.18
CA GLU A 177 14.90 4.89 -1.28
C GLU A 177 13.62 4.78 -2.15
N PHE A 178 12.58 4.14 -1.61
CA PHE A 178 11.27 4.06 -2.25
C PHE A 178 10.68 5.45 -2.58
N LYS A 179 10.90 6.45 -1.73
CA LYS A 179 10.40 7.83 -1.94
C LYS A 179 11.14 8.53 -3.07
N GLN A 180 12.45 8.29 -3.22
CA GLN A 180 13.20 8.78 -4.37
C GLN A 180 12.77 8.09 -5.66
N MET A 181 12.50 6.77 -5.65
CA MET A 181 11.89 6.09 -6.81
C MET A 181 10.54 6.72 -7.22
N LEU A 182 9.65 7.01 -6.25
CA LEU A 182 8.41 7.73 -6.57
C LEU A 182 8.65 9.15 -7.10
N ALA A 183 9.63 9.88 -6.57
CA ALA A 183 9.97 11.22 -7.02
C ALA A 183 10.52 11.23 -8.46
N ILE A 184 11.32 10.21 -8.84
CA ILE A 184 11.75 9.99 -10.23
C ILE A 184 10.54 9.73 -11.13
N LEU A 185 9.70 8.74 -10.77
CA LEU A 185 8.66 8.22 -11.63
C LEU A 185 7.48 9.17 -11.78
N ALA A 186 7.10 9.92 -10.74
CA ALA A 186 5.87 10.71 -10.74
C ALA A 186 5.77 11.67 -11.94
N PRO A 187 6.75 12.54 -12.25
CA PRO A 187 6.65 13.44 -13.40
C PRO A 187 6.51 12.73 -14.75
N PHE A 188 7.04 11.51 -14.90
CA PHE A 188 6.90 10.75 -16.15
C PHE A 188 5.48 10.21 -16.36
N ILE A 189 4.73 9.95 -15.27
CA ILE A 189 3.41 9.30 -15.31
C ILE A 189 2.27 10.20 -14.82
N SER A 190 2.53 11.46 -14.45
CA SER A 190 1.50 12.43 -14.07
C SER A 190 1.41 13.58 -15.07
N ALA A 191 0.21 14.18 -15.10
CA ALA A 191 -0.07 15.43 -15.78
C ALA A 191 -0.94 16.29 -14.87
N GLN A 192 -0.78 17.60 -14.95
CA GLN A 192 -1.58 18.57 -14.18
C GLN A 192 -3.10 18.33 -14.32
N CYS A 193 -3.82 18.35 -13.19
CA CYS A 193 -5.28 18.45 -13.09
C CYS A 193 -5.64 19.74 -12.34
N ARG A 194 -6.67 20.47 -12.80
CA ARG A 194 -7.16 21.69 -12.11
C ARG A 194 -8.32 21.31 -11.19
N CYS A 195 -8.24 21.72 -9.92
CA CYS A 195 -9.35 21.64 -8.97
C CYS A 195 -9.65 23.07 -8.49
N GLY A 196 -10.69 23.68 -9.07
CA GLY A 196 -11.00 25.10 -8.94
C GLY A 196 -9.88 25.98 -9.50
N ARG A 197 -9.20 26.71 -8.62
CA ARG A 197 -8.02 27.54 -8.95
C ARG A 197 -6.69 26.89 -8.58
N GLN A 198 -6.72 25.72 -7.94
CA GLN A 198 -5.50 25.01 -7.53
C GLN A 198 -5.10 24.03 -8.63
N ILE A 199 -3.81 24.05 -8.97
CA ILE A 199 -3.20 23.05 -9.84
C ILE A 199 -2.74 21.90 -8.95
N TRP A 200 -3.04 20.68 -9.37
CA TRP A 200 -2.66 19.42 -8.73
C TRP A 200 -2.05 18.50 -9.78
N GLN A 201 -1.42 17.41 -9.36
CA GLN A 201 -0.97 16.36 -10.26
C GLN A 201 -1.94 15.18 -10.23
N SER A 202 -2.14 14.53 -11.37
CA SER A 202 -2.91 13.29 -11.48
C SER A 202 -2.10 12.25 -12.22
N THR A 203 -1.95 11.05 -11.65
CA THR A 203 -1.38 9.90 -12.35
C THR A 203 -2.26 9.52 -13.55
N ARG A 204 -1.59 9.32 -14.70
CA ARG A 204 -2.12 9.03 -16.05
C ARG A 204 -1.57 7.70 -16.59
N ALA A 205 -1.30 6.79 -15.67
CA ALA A 205 -0.93 5.41 -15.92
C ALA A 205 -1.40 4.53 -14.75
N SER A 206 -1.38 3.22 -14.93
CA SER A 206 -1.40 2.27 -13.82
C SER A 206 0.01 2.19 -13.23
N LEU A 207 0.19 2.43 -11.93
CA LEU A 207 1.45 2.22 -11.23
C LEU A 207 1.29 1.10 -10.20
N GLU A 208 2.04 0.02 -10.37
CA GLU A 208 2.15 -1.05 -9.39
C GLU A 208 3.49 -0.97 -8.65
N VAL A 209 3.47 -1.18 -7.34
CA VAL A 209 4.66 -1.40 -6.51
C VAL A 209 4.53 -2.75 -5.82
N GLU A 210 5.35 -3.74 -6.17
CA GLU A 210 5.44 -5.04 -5.50
C GLU A 210 6.53 -5.01 -4.41
N LEU A 211 6.13 -5.25 -3.16
CA LEU A 211 7.02 -5.56 -2.05
C LEU A 211 7.12 -7.08 -1.89
N GLY A 212 8.29 -7.65 -2.19
CA GLY A 212 8.60 -9.06 -1.97
C GLY A 212 9.05 -9.29 -0.53
N LEU A 213 8.33 -10.12 0.22
CA LEU A 213 8.64 -10.40 1.62
C LEU A 213 9.30 -11.78 1.79
N ALA A 214 10.38 -11.81 2.55
CA ALA A 214 11.06 -13.04 2.95
C ALA A 214 10.27 -13.81 4.03
N ALA A 215 10.77 -15.00 4.42
CA ALA A 215 10.07 -15.89 5.35
C ALA A 215 9.85 -15.27 6.75
N ASP A 216 10.78 -14.41 7.16
CA ASP A 216 10.82 -13.62 8.40
C ASP A 216 9.82 -12.43 8.41
N GLY A 217 9.31 -12.04 7.23
CA GLY A 217 8.37 -10.94 7.04
C GLY A 217 8.99 -9.64 6.53
N PHE A 218 10.32 -9.51 6.56
CA PHE A 218 11.00 -8.32 6.06
C PHE A 218 10.97 -8.24 4.53
N THR A 219 10.91 -7.02 4.01
CA THR A 219 11.02 -6.75 2.57
C THR A 219 12.42 -7.09 2.09
N CYS A 220 12.54 -8.01 1.13
CA CYS A 220 13.81 -8.44 0.53
C CYS A 220 13.93 -8.05 -0.96
N ARG A 221 12.90 -7.43 -1.53
CA ARG A 221 12.89 -6.82 -2.87
C ARG A 221 11.75 -5.80 -2.98
N THR A 222 12.01 -4.71 -3.69
CA THR A 222 10.98 -3.78 -4.18
C THR A 222 11.00 -3.81 -5.71
N LEU A 223 9.83 -3.69 -6.35
CA LEU A 223 9.70 -3.47 -7.78
C LEU A 223 8.62 -2.43 -8.06
N ALA A 224 8.87 -1.53 -9.00
CA ALA A 224 7.84 -0.72 -9.64
C ALA A 224 7.59 -1.21 -11.08
N SER A 225 6.35 -1.13 -11.54
CA SER A 225 6.00 -1.24 -12.95
C SER A 225 4.90 -0.24 -13.31
N VAL A 226 4.98 0.27 -14.54
CA VAL A 226 3.97 1.14 -15.14
C VAL A 226 3.30 0.37 -16.27
N LYS A 227 1.98 0.50 -16.41
CA LYS A 227 1.18 -0.04 -17.52
C LYS A 227 0.09 0.96 -17.90
N MET A 228 -0.46 0.86 -19.10
CA MET A 228 -1.53 1.74 -19.59
C MET A 228 -1.20 3.23 -19.44
N LEU A 229 -0.01 3.65 -19.87
CA LEU A 229 0.35 5.07 -19.93
C LEU A 229 -0.55 5.78 -20.95
N GLU A 230 -1.09 6.96 -20.61
CA GLU A 230 -1.97 7.75 -21.50
C GLU A 230 -1.19 8.43 -22.64
N ILE A 231 -0.64 7.63 -23.56
CA ILE A 231 0.28 8.08 -24.61
C ILE A 231 -0.35 9.08 -25.58
N GLY A 232 -1.68 9.10 -25.69
CA GLY A 232 -2.43 10.11 -26.44
C GLY A 232 -2.04 11.56 -26.07
N ARG A 233 -1.57 11.81 -24.83
CA ARG A 233 -1.04 13.12 -24.38
C ARG A 233 0.21 13.62 -25.11
N LEU A 234 0.77 12.81 -26.01
CA LEU A 234 1.92 13.15 -26.86
C LEU A 234 1.49 13.43 -28.32
N ALA A 235 0.28 13.04 -28.74
CA ALA A 235 -0.23 13.24 -30.09
C ALA A 235 -0.68 14.68 -30.38
N ARG A 236 -0.81 15.03 -31.66
CA ARG A 236 -1.21 16.35 -32.17
C ARG A 236 -2.63 16.78 -31.88
N SER A 237 -3.56 15.83 -31.81
CA SER A 237 -5.00 16.10 -31.89
C SER A 237 -5.66 16.33 -30.52
N MET A 238 -4.89 16.70 -29.50
CA MET A 238 -5.41 16.98 -28.16
C MET A 238 -6.24 18.27 -28.15
N ASP A 239 -7.42 18.21 -27.53
CA ASP A 239 -8.31 19.37 -27.38
C ASP A 239 -7.67 20.50 -26.55
N ALA A 240 -8.12 21.72 -26.81
CA ALA A 240 -7.65 22.92 -26.11
C ALA A 240 -7.94 22.85 -24.61
N GLY A 241 -6.88 22.69 -23.80
CA GLY A 241 -6.94 22.65 -22.34
C GLY A 241 -6.36 21.38 -21.70
N PHE A 242 -6.04 20.34 -22.49
CA PHE A 242 -5.36 19.15 -21.98
C PHE A 242 -3.86 19.39 -21.80
N LYS A 243 -3.31 18.97 -20.65
CA LYS A 243 -1.88 19.04 -20.34
C LYS A 243 -1.15 17.75 -20.69
N THR A 244 0.06 17.87 -21.26
CA THR A 244 0.98 16.74 -21.42
C THR A 244 1.63 16.33 -20.09
N PHE A 245 2.53 15.35 -20.12
CA PHE A 245 3.23 14.86 -18.92
C PHE A 245 4.14 15.90 -18.25
N ASP A 246 4.14 15.87 -16.93
CA ASP A 246 4.82 16.81 -16.04
C ASP A 246 6.36 16.86 -16.26
N ALA A 247 6.98 15.73 -16.64
CA ALA A 247 8.41 15.64 -16.96
C ALA A 247 8.84 16.55 -18.10
N LEU A 248 7.96 16.80 -19.09
CA LEU A 248 8.28 17.67 -20.23
C LEU A 248 8.35 19.15 -19.80
N TYR A 249 7.50 19.58 -18.86
CA TYR A 249 7.58 20.91 -18.25
C TYR A 249 8.83 21.06 -17.36
N LEU A 250 9.12 20.07 -16.52
CA LEU A 250 10.33 20.07 -15.67
C LEU A 250 11.62 20.15 -16.49
N ALA A 251 11.67 19.43 -17.62
CA ALA A 251 12.79 19.50 -18.56
C ALA A 251 12.87 20.86 -19.26
N ALA A 252 11.76 21.43 -19.72
CA ALA A 252 11.75 22.74 -20.36
C ALA A 252 12.16 23.89 -19.42
N LYS A 253 11.87 23.77 -18.12
CA LYS A 253 12.32 24.70 -17.07
C LYS A 253 13.81 24.58 -16.71
N ASP A 254 14.54 23.58 -17.19
CA ASP A 254 15.95 23.40 -16.82
C ASP A 254 16.85 24.44 -17.52
N GLU A 255 17.82 25.03 -16.81
CA GLU A 255 18.79 25.96 -17.41
C GLU A 255 19.54 25.35 -18.61
N ARG A 256 19.77 24.03 -18.61
CA ARG A 256 20.41 23.27 -19.69
C ARG A 256 19.49 23.10 -20.91
N ALA A 257 18.18 23.22 -20.76
CA ALA A 257 17.21 23.12 -21.86
C ALA A 257 17.48 24.16 -22.96
N LYS A 258 18.03 25.32 -22.58
CA LYS A 258 18.42 26.42 -23.47
C LYS A 258 19.46 26.02 -24.53
N GLU A 259 20.24 24.95 -24.31
CA GLU A 259 21.14 24.39 -25.34
C GLU A 259 20.36 23.71 -26.49
N TRP A 260 19.16 23.20 -26.22
CA TRP A 260 18.37 22.36 -27.12
C TRP A 260 17.17 23.14 -27.69
N LEU A 261 16.38 23.76 -26.81
CA LEU A 261 15.19 24.55 -27.13
C LEU A 261 15.52 25.98 -27.63
N GLY A 262 16.73 26.47 -27.33
CA GLY A 262 17.18 27.81 -27.73
C GLY A 262 16.42 28.92 -27.00
N THR A 263 15.94 29.91 -27.76
CA THR A 263 15.12 31.03 -27.27
C THR A 263 13.63 30.86 -27.62
N ARG A 264 13.17 29.63 -27.85
CA ARG A 264 11.75 29.33 -28.09
C ARG A 264 11.02 29.14 -26.78
N VAL A 265 9.79 29.65 -26.73
CA VAL A 265 8.96 29.72 -25.51
C VAL A 265 7.51 29.23 -25.73
N GLU A 266 7.18 28.79 -26.95
CA GLU A 266 5.89 28.19 -27.33
C GLU A 266 6.18 26.87 -28.05
N PHE A 267 5.51 25.78 -27.64
CA PHE A 267 5.69 24.43 -28.19
C PHE A 267 4.39 23.64 -28.14
N ARG A 268 4.12 22.82 -29.17
CA ARG A 268 2.88 22.01 -29.30
C ARG A 268 2.48 21.25 -28.02
N LEU A 269 3.43 20.66 -27.30
CA LEU A 269 3.15 19.84 -26.11
C LEU A 269 2.97 20.65 -24.81
N LEU A 270 3.55 21.84 -24.74
CA LEU A 270 3.64 22.63 -23.50
C LEU A 270 2.67 23.81 -23.45
N GLY A 271 2.22 24.30 -24.62
CA GLY A 271 1.38 25.49 -24.73
C GLY A 271 2.20 26.77 -24.88
N GLU A 272 1.67 27.85 -24.30
CA GLU A 272 2.27 29.19 -24.29
C GLU A 272 3.33 29.34 -23.18
N GLU A 273 4.20 30.35 -23.30
CA GLU A 273 5.29 30.66 -22.35
C GLU A 273 4.81 30.70 -20.88
N ILE A 274 3.66 31.35 -20.63
CA ILE A 274 3.04 31.47 -19.31
C ILE A 274 2.75 30.09 -18.70
N GLU A 275 2.36 29.11 -19.53
CA GLU A 275 2.02 27.77 -19.06
C GLU A 275 3.28 26.95 -18.66
N ILE A 276 4.44 27.35 -19.18
CA ILE A 276 5.75 26.84 -18.75
C ILE A 276 6.21 27.61 -17.50
N GLU A 277 6.03 28.93 -17.42
CA GLU A 277 6.40 29.72 -16.25
C GLU A 277 5.61 29.36 -14.97
N GLU A 278 4.28 29.21 -15.08
CA GLU A 278 3.38 28.80 -13.97
C GLU A 278 3.66 27.37 -13.45
N TYR A 279 4.32 26.52 -14.24
CA TYR A 279 4.63 25.15 -13.80
C TYR A 279 5.73 25.14 -12.73
N ASP A 280 5.45 24.77 -11.48
CA ASP A 280 6.45 24.75 -10.39
C ASP A 280 7.18 26.11 -10.26
N GLU A 281 6.42 27.19 -10.00
CA GLU A 281 6.96 28.55 -9.79
C GLU A 281 8.06 28.61 -8.71
N GLU A 282 7.94 27.81 -7.65
CA GLU A 282 8.91 27.75 -6.54
C GLU A 282 10.12 26.84 -6.83
N GLY A 283 10.13 26.11 -7.95
CA GLY A 283 11.23 25.21 -8.35
C GLY A 283 11.43 23.98 -7.45
N PHE A 284 10.45 23.64 -6.62
CA PHE A 284 10.55 22.56 -5.64
C PHE A 284 10.48 21.18 -6.30
N ALA A 285 9.58 21.00 -7.27
CA ALA A 285 9.42 19.73 -7.96
C ALA A 285 10.64 19.44 -8.85
N GLN A 286 11.15 20.43 -9.59
CA GLN A 286 12.37 20.29 -10.40
C GLN A 286 13.57 19.88 -9.53
N LYS A 287 13.79 20.57 -8.40
CA LYS A 287 14.90 20.25 -7.49
C LYS A 287 14.77 18.84 -6.93
N SER A 288 13.59 18.47 -6.43
CA SER A 288 13.32 17.13 -5.87
C SER A 288 13.52 16.01 -6.90
N TRP A 289 13.15 16.27 -8.16
CA TRP A 289 13.32 15.32 -9.27
C TRP A 289 14.80 15.10 -9.63
N ILE A 290 15.58 16.18 -9.73
CA ILE A 290 17.04 16.09 -9.98
C ILE A 290 17.76 15.40 -8.82
N GLU A 291 17.42 15.74 -7.56
CA GLU A 291 17.99 15.10 -6.37
C GLU A 291 17.66 13.59 -6.30
N ALA A 292 16.49 13.16 -6.81
CA ALA A 292 16.10 11.76 -6.88
C ALA A 292 16.75 11.01 -8.05
N LEU A 293 16.79 11.58 -9.27
CA LEU A 293 17.51 11.01 -10.42
C LEU A 293 18.98 10.72 -10.07
N ALA A 294 19.63 11.67 -9.41
CA ALA A 294 21.01 11.55 -8.97
C ALA A 294 21.24 10.43 -7.93
N SER A 295 20.25 10.09 -7.09
CA SER A 295 20.41 8.99 -6.13
C SER A 295 20.31 7.60 -6.77
N PHE A 296 19.77 7.50 -7.98
CA PHE A 296 19.68 6.25 -8.77
C PHE A 296 20.76 6.15 -9.87
N GLU A 297 21.79 7.00 -9.83
CA GLU A 297 22.86 7.10 -10.84
C GLU A 297 22.37 7.42 -12.27
N ILE A 298 21.18 8.03 -12.40
CA ILE A 298 20.60 8.41 -13.69
C ILE A 298 21.15 9.78 -14.11
N ASP A 299 21.61 9.89 -15.36
CA ASP A 299 22.14 11.15 -15.94
C ASP A 299 20.98 12.10 -16.28
N ASP A 300 20.71 13.03 -15.36
CA ASP A 300 19.63 14.00 -15.45
C ASP A 300 19.82 14.99 -16.62
N ALA A 301 21.07 15.33 -16.98
CA ALA A 301 21.36 16.15 -18.15
C ALA A 301 21.00 15.43 -19.46
N VAL A 302 21.22 14.12 -19.54
CA VAL A 302 20.78 13.27 -20.66
C VAL A 302 19.26 13.11 -20.69
N VAL A 303 18.60 12.95 -19.54
CA VAL A 303 17.13 12.90 -19.46
C VAL A 303 16.51 14.22 -19.97
N VAL A 304 16.99 15.37 -19.49
CA VAL A 304 16.55 16.70 -19.96
C VAL A 304 16.78 16.86 -21.47
N ARG A 305 17.96 16.45 -21.98
CA ARG A 305 18.26 16.49 -23.42
C ARG A 305 17.28 15.64 -24.24
N ILE A 306 16.94 14.44 -23.79
CA ILE A 306 15.99 13.56 -24.51
C ILE A 306 14.60 14.20 -24.54
N LEU A 307 14.10 14.66 -23.40
CA LEU A 307 12.79 15.31 -23.30
C LEU A 307 12.71 16.59 -24.14
N CYS A 308 13.78 17.40 -24.19
CA CYS A 308 13.89 18.52 -25.14
C CYS A 308 13.84 18.08 -26.61
N GLY A 309 14.46 16.95 -26.94
CA GLY A 309 14.38 16.34 -28.28
C GLY A 309 12.96 15.91 -28.65
N LEU A 310 12.19 15.37 -27.70
CA LEU A 310 10.78 15.01 -27.88
C LEU A 310 9.89 16.24 -28.08
N ILE A 311 10.10 17.30 -27.29
CA ILE A 311 9.40 18.59 -27.46
C ILE A 311 9.63 19.16 -28.87
N LEU A 312 10.86 19.11 -29.38
CA LEU A 312 11.21 19.59 -30.72
C LEU A 312 10.65 18.69 -31.83
N LEU A 313 10.71 17.36 -31.68
CA LEU A 313 10.20 16.39 -32.64
C LEU A 313 8.67 16.46 -32.78
N ALA A 314 7.96 16.61 -31.65
CA ALA A 314 6.51 16.78 -31.62
C ALA A 314 6.04 18.06 -32.33
N ASP A 315 6.83 19.14 -32.21
CA ASP A 315 6.47 20.47 -32.71
C ASP A 315 6.65 20.63 -34.23
N LEU A 316 7.47 19.78 -34.87
CA LEU A 316 7.65 19.73 -36.34
C LEU A 316 6.29 19.65 -37.05
N ARG A 317 6.06 20.49 -38.07
CA ARG A 317 4.84 20.57 -38.86
C ARG A 317 5.16 20.31 -40.33
N PHE A 318 4.31 19.56 -41.02
CA PHE A 318 4.54 19.15 -42.41
C PHE A 318 3.55 19.85 -43.35
N ASP A 319 4.06 20.54 -44.38
CA ASP A 319 3.26 21.10 -45.48
C ASP A 319 3.65 20.47 -46.82
N GLY A 320 2.64 20.11 -47.62
CA GLY A 320 2.78 19.71 -49.02
C GLY A 320 1.87 20.49 -49.98
N SER A 321 1.12 21.48 -49.49
CA SER A 321 0.19 22.29 -50.30
C SER A 321 0.90 23.16 -51.35
N SER A 322 2.18 23.46 -51.10
CA SER A 322 3.00 24.40 -51.88
C SER A 322 4.07 23.74 -52.77
N GLY A 323 4.14 22.41 -52.85
CA GLY A 323 5.08 21.67 -53.72
C GLY A 323 5.65 20.42 -53.04
N PRO A 324 6.99 20.19 -53.06
CA PRO A 324 7.58 19.09 -52.28
C PRO A 324 7.37 19.32 -50.78
N LEU A 325 7.27 18.24 -50.01
CA LEU A 325 7.02 18.29 -48.57
C LEU A 325 8.07 19.13 -47.84
N ARG A 326 7.63 19.97 -46.89
CA ARG A 326 8.48 20.85 -46.07
C ARG A 326 8.23 20.61 -44.59
N CYS A 327 9.22 20.98 -43.78
CA CYS A 327 9.11 21.04 -42.33
C CYS A 327 9.04 22.51 -41.87
N GLU A 328 8.15 22.81 -40.94
CA GLU A 328 8.14 24.04 -40.14
C GLU A 328 8.28 23.69 -38.64
N PRO A 329 8.87 24.56 -37.81
CA PRO A 329 9.60 25.78 -38.18
C PRO A 329 10.91 25.48 -38.91
N GLU A 330 11.42 26.46 -39.66
CA GLU A 330 12.72 26.38 -40.32
C GLU A 330 13.84 26.13 -39.28
N GLY A 331 14.68 25.12 -39.51
CA GLY A 331 15.69 24.66 -38.55
C GLY A 331 15.17 23.76 -37.42
N GLY A 332 13.86 23.50 -37.33
CA GLY A 332 13.26 22.66 -36.30
C GLY A 332 13.71 21.20 -36.37
N LEU A 333 13.77 20.64 -37.59
CA LEU A 333 14.27 19.29 -37.86
C LEU A 333 15.74 19.14 -37.41
N GLU A 334 16.58 20.13 -37.74
CA GLU A 334 17.99 20.17 -37.35
C GLU A 334 18.16 20.27 -35.83
N ALA A 335 17.31 21.04 -35.14
CA ALA A 335 17.30 21.14 -33.68
C ALA A 335 16.88 19.80 -33.03
N ALA A 336 15.81 19.17 -33.52
CA ALA A 336 15.38 17.85 -33.07
C ALA A 336 16.48 16.78 -33.30
N ALA A 337 17.09 16.77 -34.47
CA ALA A 337 18.19 15.86 -34.80
C ALA A 337 19.44 16.10 -33.92
N LYS A 338 19.79 17.36 -33.62
CA LYS A 338 20.87 17.71 -32.68
C LYS A 338 20.58 17.15 -31.29
N ALA A 339 19.36 17.36 -30.77
CA ALA A 339 18.95 16.86 -29.46
C ALA A 339 18.97 15.33 -29.42
N LEU A 340 18.35 14.66 -30.40
CA LEU A 340 18.35 13.20 -30.54
C LEU A 340 19.74 12.61 -30.90
N GLY A 341 20.69 13.46 -31.29
CA GLY A 341 22.09 13.08 -31.55
C GLY A 341 22.31 12.32 -32.86
N VAL A 342 21.43 12.51 -33.85
CA VAL A 342 21.38 11.82 -35.15
C VAL A 342 21.53 12.82 -36.31
N HIS A 343 21.64 12.34 -37.56
CA HIS A 343 21.71 13.21 -38.74
C HIS A 343 20.32 13.66 -39.22
N ALA A 344 20.12 14.98 -39.40
CA ALA A 344 18.83 15.56 -39.78
C ALA A 344 18.26 15.02 -41.10
N GLY A 345 19.10 14.80 -42.12
CA GLY A 345 18.66 14.19 -43.38
C GLY A 345 18.14 12.77 -43.21
N SER A 346 18.78 11.97 -42.34
CA SER A 346 18.30 10.62 -42.01
C SER A 346 17.03 10.65 -41.17
N LEU A 347 16.90 11.61 -40.25
CA LEU A 347 15.68 11.81 -39.46
C LEU A 347 14.49 12.15 -40.37
N TRP A 348 14.67 13.08 -41.32
CA TRP A 348 13.68 13.39 -42.35
C TRP A 348 13.27 12.14 -43.14
N THR A 349 14.25 11.35 -43.62
CA THR A 349 13.97 10.07 -44.28
C THR A 349 13.10 9.16 -43.41
N SER A 350 13.50 8.89 -42.16
CA SER A 350 12.75 7.98 -41.27
C SER A 350 11.35 8.47 -40.86
N LEU A 351 11.01 9.74 -41.09
CA LEU A 351 9.70 10.33 -40.78
C LEU A 351 8.81 10.53 -42.02
N VAL A 352 9.37 10.41 -43.23
CA VAL A 352 8.70 10.79 -44.49
C VAL A 352 8.76 9.68 -45.55
N GLU A 353 9.77 8.82 -45.54
CA GLU A 353 9.78 7.63 -46.39
C GLU A 353 8.64 6.68 -45.96
N GLY A 354 7.79 6.27 -46.92
CA GLY A 354 6.53 5.57 -46.65
C GLY A 354 5.31 6.47 -46.39
N SER A 355 5.48 7.75 -46.04
CA SER A 355 4.35 8.68 -45.84
C SER A 355 3.71 9.09 -47.17
N ALA A 356 2.39 8.93 -47.31
CA ALA A 356 1.66 9.30 -48.53
C ALA A 356 1.19 10.76 -48.54
N SER A 357 1.12 11.40 -47.37
CA SER A 357 0.61 12.75 -47.14
C SER A 357 1.36 13.47 -46.02
N PRO A 358 1.23 14.81 -45.90
CA PRO A 358 1.75 15.55 -44.74
C PRO A 358 1.17 15.09 -43.40
N GLN A 359 -0.06 14.54 -43.41
CA GLN A 359 -0.72 13.99 -42.23
C GLN A 359 -0.06 12.69 -41.77
N ASP A 360 0.36 11.82 -42.69
CA ASP A 360 1.05 10.56 -42.33
C ASP A 360 2.43 10.85 -41.74
N ALA A 361 3.18 11.81 -42.28
CA ALA A 361 4.46 12.24 -41.72
C ALA A 361 4.30 12.88 -40.33
N ALA A 362 3.21 13.62 -40.11
CA ALA A 362 2.87 14.18 -38.81
C ALA A 362 2.49 13.10 -37.78
N LEU A 363 1.77 12.05 -38.20
CA LEU A 363 1.45 10.89 -37.38
C LEU A 363 2.71 10.06 -37.05
N CYS A 364 3.61 9.88 -38.01
CA CYS A 364 4.89 9.21 -37.81
C CYS A 364 5.76 9.94 -36.78
N ALA A 365 5.84 11.28 -36.86
CA ALA A 365 6.54 12.09 -35.84
C ALA A 365 5.92 11.95 -34.44
N ASP A 366 4.59 11.95 -34.34
CA ASP A 366 3.90 11.76 -33.04
C ASP A 366 4.09 10.35 -32.46
N ALA A 367 4.03 9.31 -33.30
CA ALA A 367 4.30 7.92 -32.89
C ALA A 367 5.76 7.73 -32.46
N ALA A 368 6.71 8.35 -33.17
CA ALA A 368 8.13 8.38 -32.80
C ALA A 368 8.37 9.09 -31.45
N VAL A 369 7.60 10.15 -31.14
CA VAL A 369 7.62 10.79 -29.82
C VAL A 369 7.08 9.85 -28.74
N ALA A 370 5.95 9.18 -28.99
CA ALA A 370 5.34 8.26 -28.04
C ALA A 370 6.22 7.04 -27.73
N GLU A 371 6.75 6.35 -28.75
CA GLU A 371 7.61 5.16 -28.59
C GLU A 371 8.90 5.50 -27.82
N VAL A 372 9.54 6.66 -28.09
CA VAL A 372 10.75 7.07 -27.36
C VAL A 372 10.41 7.53 -25.93
N TYR A 373 9.23 8.11 -25.69
CA TYR A 373 8.78 8.44 -24.34
C TYR A 373 8.54 7.17 -23.51
N CYS A 374 7.79 6.18 -24.03
CA CYS A 374 7.59 4.90 -23.37
C CYS A 374 8.93 4.21 -23.06
N ARG A 375 9.80 4.06 -24.07
CA ARG A 375 11.14 3.46 -23.89
C ARG A 375 12.00 4.21 -22.87
N LEU A 376 11.85 5.52 -22.73
CA LEU A 376 12.50 6.30 -21.67
C LEU A 376 11.91 5.96 -20.29
N VAL A 377 10.59 5.85 -20.15
CA VAL A 377 9.94 5.41 -18.90
C VAL A 377 10.38 4.00 -18.51
N ASP A 378 10.47 3.07 -19.46
CA ASP A 378 10.99 1.71 -19.24
C ASP A 378 12.46 1.69 -18.82
N LEU A 379 13.29 2.53 -19.46
CA LEU A 379 14.71 2.69 -19.08
C LEU A 379 14.85 3.22 -17.65
N ILE A 380 14.04 4.21 -17.28
CA ILE A 380 14.02 4.79 -15.93
C ILE A 380 13.52 3.76 -14.90
N LEU A 381 12.44 3.03 -15.20
CA LEU A 381 11.93 1.93 -14.37
C LEU A 381 12.96 0.82 -14.17
N GLN A 382 13.74 0.49 -15.21
CA GLN A 382 14.81 -0.49 -15.07
C GLN A 382 15.89 -0.01 -14.10
N HIS A 383 16.39 1.23 -14.22
CA HIS A 383 17.37 1.77 -13.26
C HIS A 383 16.80 1.78 -11.83
N CYS A 384 15.54 2.18 -11.67
CA CYS A 384 14.82 2.10 -10.39
C CYS A 384 14.78 0.68 -9.82
N ASN A 385 14.46 -0.32 -10.63
CA ASN A 385 14.33 -1.71 -10.21
C ASN A 385 15.67 -2.43 -10.00
N GLU A 386 16.73 -2.03 -10.70
CA GLU A 386 18.09 -2.56 -10.53
C GLU A 386 18.78 -2.01 -9.28
N HIS A 387 18.42 -0.79 -8.85
CA HIS A 387 18.88 -0.18 -7.59
C HIS A 387 18.33 -0.89 -6.33
N PHE A 388 17.25 -1.67 -6.45
CA PHE A 388 16.76 -2.56 -5.40
C PHE A 388 17.24 -4.02 -5.65
N PRO A 389 18.52 -4.36 -5.36
CA PRO A 389 19.00 -5.72 -5.53
C PRO A 389 18.19 -6.67 -4.66
N ALA A 390 17.67 -7.74 -5.26
CA ALA A 390 17.02 -8.79 -4.50
C ALA A 390 18.03 -9.38 -3.50
N GLU A 391 17.72 -9.35 -2.20
CA GLU A 391 18.56 -10.03 -1.22
C GLU A 391 18.66 -11.53 -1.58
N ALA A 392 19.69 -12.21 -1.06
CA ALA A 392 19.80 -13.67 -1.18
C ALA A 392 18.69 -14.46 -0.46
N LYS A 393 17.69 -13.79 0.14
CA LYS A 393 16.50 -14.39 0.75
C LYS A 393 15.45 -14.70 -0.33
N ALA A 394 14.90 -15.91 -0.30
CA ALA A 394 13.77 -16.27 -1.16
C ALA A 394 12.51 -15.46 -0.79
N ILE A 395 11.90 -14.81 -1.79
CA ILE A 395 10.58 -14.17 -1.67
C ILE A 395 9.54 -15.26 -1.37
N THR A 396 8.87 -15.17 -0.22
CA THR A 396 7.82 -16.12 0.20
C THR A 396 6.41 -15.58 0.02
N ARG A 397 6.25 -14.26 0.06
CA ARG A 397 4.98 -13.54 0.00
C ARG A 397 5.18 -12.25 -0.80
N ARG A 398 4.08 -11.60 -1.16
CA ARG A 398 4.07 -10.33 -1.90
C ARG A 398 2.98 -9.43 -1.35
N ILE A 399 3.27 -8.14 -1.23
CA ILE A 399 2.26 -7.10 -1.05
C ILE A 399 2.40 -6.14 -2.23
N LYS A 400 1.43 -6.15 -3.12
CA LYS A 400 1.32 -5.21 -4.24
C LYS A 400 0.54 -3.97 -3.81
N VAL A 401 0.98 -2.79 -4.19
CA VAL A 401 0.27 -1.53 -4.02
C VAL A 401 0.03 -0.95 -5.40
N LEU A 402 -1.23 -0.92 -5.84
CA LEU A 402 -1.62 -0.67 -7.22
C LEU A 402 -2.50 0.59 -7.28
N GLU A 403 -2.01 1.65 -7.91
CA GLU A 403 -2.78 2.87 -8.19
C GLU A 403 -3.20 2.88 -9.65
N LEU A 404 -4.51 3.03 -9.89
CA LEU A 404 -5.09 3.09 -11.23
C LEU A 404 -5.18 4.55 -11.74
N PRO A 405 -5.16 4.79 -13.07
CA PRO A 405 -5.24 6.13 -13.64
C PRO A 405 -6.57 6.85 -13.37
N SER A 406 -6.56 8.18 -13.49
CA SER A 406 -7.77 9.02 -13.37
C SER A 406 -8.53 9.13 -14.70
N GLY A 407 -9.77 8.64 -14.75
CA GLY A 407 -10.53 8.49 -15.98
C GLY A 407 -11.52 9.61 -16.36
N SER A 408 -11.79 10.63 -15.53
CA SER A 408 -12.74 11.69 -15.91
C SER A 408 -12.22 12.59 -17.02
N ASP A 409 -10.98 13.04 -16.89
CA ASP A 409 -10.30 14.03 -17.73
C ASP A 409 -9.35 13.36 -18.75
N ALA A 410 -9.75 12.23 -19.32
CA ALA A 410 -9.02 11.50 -20.36
C ALA A 410 -9.83 11.51 -21.67
N PRO A 411 -9.20 11.72 -22.85
CA PRO A 411 -9.86 11.58 -24.13
C PRO A 411 -9.82 10.12 -24.62
N GLY A 412 -10.65 9.79 -25.60
CA GLY A 412 -10.54 8.56 -26.39
C GLY A 412 -10.41 7.26 -25.59
N THR A 413 -9.54 6.37 -26.07
CA THR A 413 -9.39 4.98 -25.61
C THR A 413 -9.08 4.84 -24.12
N HIS A 414 -8.16 5.64 -23.58
CA HIS A 414 -7.77 5.59 -22.16
C HIS A 414 -8.96 5.82 -21.19
N ARG A 415 -9.92 6.67 -21.58
CA ARG A 415 -11.15 6.92 -20.82
C ARG A 415 -12.02 5.66 -20.72
N LEU A 416 -12.22 4.98 -21.86
CA LEU A 416 -12.96 3.74 -21.94
C LEU A 416 -12.26 2.62 -21.16
N LEU A 417 -10.96 2.43 -21.36
CA LEU A 417 -10.18 1.41 -20.65
C LEU A 417 -10.25 1.60 -19.12
N THR A 418 -10.17 2.84 -18.64
CA THR A 418 -10.34 3.16 -17.21
C THR A 418 -11.76 2.89 -16.70
N GLN A 419 -12.80 3.07 -17.53
CA GLN A 419 -14.17 2.67 -17.16
C GLN A 419 -14.29 1.14 -17.07
N LEU A 420 -13.86 0.39 -18.10
CA LEU A 420 -13.92 -1.07 -18.11
C LEU A 420 -13.17 -1.68 -16.92
N LEU A 421 -12.03 -1.09 -16.54
CA LEU A 421 -11.25 -1.52 -15.38
C LEU A 421 -12.00 -1.38 -14.04
N ASN A 422 -12.88 -0.37 -13.91
CA ASN A 422 -13.78 -0.23 -12.76
C ASN A 422 -14.91 -1.28 -12.79
N GLU A 423 -15.48 -1.60 -13.95
CA GLU A 423 -16.47 -2.69 -14.10
C GLU A 423 -15.86 -4.06 -13.79
N ALA A 424 -14.64 -4.34 -14.26
CA ALA A 424 -13.91 -5.58 -13.99
C ALA A 424 -13.59 -5.75 -12.49
N ARG A 425 -13.18 -4.67 -11.81
CA ARG A 425 -13.05 -4.63 -10.35
C ARG A 425 -14.37 -4.97 -9.65
N PHE A 426 -15.49 -4.39 -10.10
CA PHE A 426 -16.80 -4.64 -9.51
C PHE A 426 -17.23 -6.11 -9.68
N ALA A 427 -17.03 -6.69 -10.88
CA ALA A 427 -17.25 -8.11 -11.15
C ALA A 427 -16.39 -9.01 -10.25
N ARG A 428 -15.10 -8.68 -10.08
CA ARG A 428 -14.19 -9.40 -9.17
C ARG A 428 -14.70 -9.37 -7.72
N MET A 429 -15.09 -8.20 -7.23
CA MET A 429 -15.61 -8.01 -5.87
C MET A 429 -16.85 -8.88 -5.61
N LEU A 430 -17.82 -8.86 -6.54
CA LEU A 430 -19.02 -9.70 -6.51
C LEU A 430 -18.71 -11.20 -6.53
N ARG A 431 -17.64 -11.62 -7.23
CA ARG A 431 -17.16 -13.01 -7.20
C ARG A 431 -16.51 -13.37 -5.87
N THR A 432 -15.66 -12.51 -5.31
CA THR A 432 -14.93 -12.78 -4.06
C THR A 432 -15.81 -12.79 -2.81
N ALA A 433 -16.97 -12.12 -2.83
CA ALA A 433 -17.93 -12.13 -1.72
C ALA A 433 -18.38 -13.55 -1.30
N ARG A 434 -18.35 -14.52 -2.23
CA ARG A 434 -18.68 -15.95 -2.03
C ARG A 434 -17.85 -16.67 -0.95
N GLY A 435 -16.77 -16.07 -0.44
CA GLY A 435 -15.86 -16.74 0.49
C GLY A 435 -16.36 -16.87 1.93
N SER A 436 -17.07 -15.85 2.45
CA SER A 436 -17.37 -15.79 3.91
C SER A 436 -18.33 -14.66 4.35
N GLU A 437 -18.81 -13.77 3.47
CA GLU A 437 -19.35 -12.46 3.91
C GLU A 437 -20.71 -12.03 3.31
N VAL A 438 -21.52 -12.96 2.79
CA VAL A 438 -22.87 -12.64 2.27
C VAL A 438 -23.93 -12.85 3.37
N SER A 439 -24.87 -11.92 3.51
CA SER A 439 -26.06 -12.06 4.37
C SER A 439 -27.06 -13.05 3.77
N ASP A 440 -27.60 -13.97 4.58
CA ASP A 440 -28.72 -14.88 4.20
C ASP A 440 -29.96 -14.14 3.66
N GLU A 441 -30.08 -12.83 3.93
CA GLU A 441 -31.17 -11.97 3.47
C GLU A 441 -31.03 -11.49 2.00
N LEU A 442 -29.85 -11.66 1.37
CA LEU A 442 -29.65 -11.32 -0.05
C LEU A 442 -30.28 -12.38 -0.96
N ARG A 443 -31.54 -12.12 -1.30
CA ARG A 443 -32.56 -13.09 -1.75
C ARG A 443 -32.31 -13.82 -3.07
N ASP A 444 -31.22 -13.53 -3.79
CA ASP A 444 -30.82 -14.30 -4.96
C ASP A 444 -29.30 -14.21 -5.23
N GLU A 445 -28.54 -15.26 -4.88
CA GLU A 445 -27.14 -15.40 -5.33
C GLU A 445 -27.03 -15.34 -6.87
N SER A 446 -28.10 -15.76 -7.57
CA SER A 446 -28.22 -15.69 -9.02
C SER A 446 -28.05 -14.25 -9.54
N GLU A 447 -28.62 -13.26 -8.86
CA GLU A 447 -28.55 -11.86 -9.28
C GLU A 447 -27.13 -11.29 -9.12
N LEU A 448 -26.44 -11.61 -8.02
CA LEU A 448 -25.05 -11.21 -7.79
C LEU A 448 -24.10 -11.82 -8.83
N GLN A 449 -24.29 -13.09 -9.17
CA GLN A 449 -23.52 -13.75 -10.22
C GLN A 449 -23.86 -13.22 -11.63
N ALA A 450 -25.13 -12.92 -11.90
CA ALA A 450 -25.55 -12.30 -13.15
C ALA A 450 -25.02 -10.87 -13.30
N ALA A 451 -24.97 -10.07 -12.22
CA ALA A 451 -24.38 -8.74 -12.21
C ALA A 451 -22.87 -8.80 -12.51
N ALA A 452 -22.14 -9.72 -11.87
CA ALA A 452 -20.73 -9.96 -12.19
C ALA A 452 -20.55 -10.37 -13.66
N ALA A 453 -21.34 -11.34 -14.14
CA ALA A 453 -21.27 -11.82 -15.52
C ALA A 453 -21.58 -10.74 -16.57
N ARG A 454 -22.56 -9.85 -16.33
CA ARG A 454 -22.87 -8.70 -17.21
C ARG A 454 -21.69 -7.74 -17.32
N ALA A 455 -21.01 -7.45 -16.21
CA ALA A 455 -19.82 -6.62 -16.19
C ALA A 455 -18.63 -7.29 -16.91
N GLU A 456 -18.43 -8.61 -16.78
CA GLU A 456 -17.39 -9.32 -17.55
C GLU A 456 -17.69 -9.37 -19.05
N ALA A 457 -18.96 -9.56 -19.42
CA ALA A 457 -19.39 -9.59 -20.82
C ALA A 457 -19.22 -8.21 -21.49
N LEU A 458 -19.59 -7.14 -20.78
CA LEU A 458 -19.32 -5.75 -21.19
C LEU A 458 -17.82 -5.51 -21.39
N CYS A 459 -16.99 -5.91 -20.40
CA CYS A 459 -15.53 -5.80 -20.47
C CYS A 459 -14.96 -6.51 -21.70
N ARG A 460 -15.29 -7.79 -21.89
CA ARG A 460 -14.77 -8.60 -23.01
C ARG A 460 -15.31 -8.13 -24.37
N GLY A 461 -16.55 -7.66 -24.43
CA GLY A 461 -17.17 -7.13 -25.64
C GLY A 461 -16.52 -5.83 -26.13
N CYS A 462 -16.39 -4.84 -25.24
CA CYS A 462 -15.76 -3.56 -25.58
C CYS A 462 -14.27 -3.73 -25.93
N LEU A 463 -13.57 -4.61 -25.22
CA LEU A 463 -12.17 -4.93 -25.49
C LEU A 463 -11.97 -5.60 -26.86
N GLY A 464 -12.81 -6.57 -27.20
CA GLY A 464 -12.80 -7.22 -28.51
C GLY A 464 -13.18 -6.27 -29.65
N ALA A 465 -14.06 -5.28 -29.39
CA ALA A 465 -14.37 -4.23 -30.35
C ALA A 465 -13.13 -3.33 -30.60
N LEU A 466 -12.48 -2.82 -29.54
CA LEU A 466 -11.24 -2.03 -29.62
C LEU A 466 -10.15 -2.74 -30.44
N GLN A 467 -9.75 -3.96 -30.03
CA GLN A 467 -8.72 -4.77 -30.70
C GLN A 467 -9.01 -5.04 -32.19
N SER A 468 -10.26 -4.92 -32.62
CA SER A 468 -10.70 -5.24 -33.98
C SER A 468 -10.88 -4.03 -34.90
N GLY A 469 -10.78 -2.80 -34.37
CA GLY A 469 -10.77 -1.55 -35.15
C GLY A 469 -11.94 -1.34 -36.12
N THR A 470 -13.15 -1.87 -35.84
CA THR A 470 -14.30 -1.70 -36.76
C THR A 470 -15.64 -1.47 -36.06
N LEU A 471 -16.39 -0.47 -36.56
CA LEU A 471 -17.79 -0.14 -36.18
C LEU A 471 -18.73 -1.36 -36.14
N ARG A 472 -18.50 -2.37 -36.99
CA ARG A 472 -19.31 -3.60 -37.02
C ARG A 472 -19.23 -4.41 -35.72
N ASN A 473 -18.10 -4.37 -35.02
CA ASN A 473 -17.87 -5.18 -33.83
C ASN A 473 -18.28 -4.44 -32.55
N TRP A 474 -18.40 -3.11 -32.57
CA TRP A 474 -19.11 -2.34 -31.54
C TRP A 474 -20.60 -2.72 -31.48
N ALA A 475 -21.23 -2.97 -32.63
CA ALA A 475 -22.59 -3.52 -32.66
C ALA A 475 -22.68 -4.96 -32.08
N GLN A 476 -21.60 -5.75 -32.16
CA GLN A 476 -21.54 -7.06 -31.49
C GLN A 476 -21.29 -6.93 -29.98
N ALA A 477 -20.54 -5.91 -29.53
CA ALA A 477 -20.40 -5.59 -28.11
C ALA A 477 -21.76 -5.24 -27.46
N GLN A 478 -22.65 -4.59 -28.21
CA GLN A 478 -24.04 -4.35 -27.80
C GLN A 478 -24.85 -5.64 -27.60
N GLU A 479 -24.65 -6.66 -28.44
CA GLU A 479 -25.31 -7.97 -28.29
C GLU A 479 -24.81 -8.75 -27.05
N LEU A 480 -23.67 -8.36 -26.46
CA LEU A 480 -23.07 -9.02 -25.29
C LEU A 480 -23.50 -8.43 -23.94
N SER A 481 -24.03 -7.20 -23.87
CA SER A 481 -24.47 -6.59 -22.61
C SER A 481 -25.51 -5.49 -22.79
N GLU A 482 -26.63 -5.60 -22.07
CA GLU A 482 -27.68 -4.57 -21.97
C GLU A 482 -27.17 -3.24 -21.37
N SER A 483 -26.00 -3.25 -20.72
CA SER A 483 -25.29 -2.06 -20.25
C SER A 483 -24.61 -1.25 -21.36
N PHE A 484 -24.64 -1.69 -22.62
CA PHE A 484 -24.06 -0.99 -23.76
C PHE A 484 -25.15 -0.54 -24.75
N ALA A 485 -25.10 0.72 -25.17
CA ALA A 485 -26.00 1.28 -26.19
C ALA A 485 -25.20 2.03 -27.26
N LEU A 486 -25.61 1.92 -28.52
CA LEU A 486 -24.92 2.49 -29.68
C LEU A 486 -25.85 3.41 -30.48
N GLU A 487 -25.54 4.70 -30.55
CA GLU A 487 -26.30 5.70 -31.31
C GLU A 487 -25.37 6.43 -32.30
N GLY A 488 -25.12 5.79 -33.44
CA GLY A 488 -24.27 6.34 -34.51
C GLY A 488 -22.79 6.29 -34.15
N ASP A 489 -22.18 7.46 -33.94
CA ASP A 489 -20.79 7.60 -33.49
C ASP A 489 -20.66 7.60 -31.95
N LEU A 490 -21.77 7.53 -31.20
CA LEU A 490 -21.76 7.53 -29.73
C LEU A 490 -22.03 6.13 -29.17
N ALA A 491 -21.10 5.64 -28.35
CA ALA A 491 -21.27 4.48 -27.49
C ALA A 491 -21.53 4.95 -26.05
N SER A 492 -22.69 4.59 -25.49
CA SER A 492 -23.06 4.88 -24.10
C SER A 492 -22.97 3.62 -23.25
N ILE A 493 -22.12 3.65 -22.23
CA ILE A 493 -21.86 2.52 -21.33
C ILE A 493 -22.50 2.81 -19.97
N SER A 494 -23.63 2.15 -19.72
CA SER A 494 -24.47 2.24 -18.52
C SER A 494 -24.09 1.14 -17.52
N GLY A 495 -23.02 1.38 -16.77
CA GLY A 495 -22.45 0.41 -15.80
C GLY A 495 -22.51 0.87 -14.34
N ALA A 496 -21.49 0.45 -13.57
CA ALA A 496 -21.20 0.86 -12.20
C ALA A 496 -20.97 2.38 -12.01
N CYS A 497 -21.00 3.18 -13.09
CA CYS A 497 -20.95 4.65 -13.02
C CYS A 497 -22.25 5.36 -13.46
N GLY A 498 -23.28 4.63 -13.89
CA GLY A 498 -24.34 5.19 -14.75
C GLY A 498 -23.89 5.28 -16.22
N PRO A 499 -24.67 5.93 -17.10
CA PRO A 499 -24.30 6.10 -18.51
C PRO A 499 -23.08 7.03 -18.67
N VAL A 500 -22.07 6.56 -19.39
CA VAL A 500 -20.92 7.35 -19.83
C VAL A 500 -20.79 7.23 -21.36
N GLU A 501 -20.79 8.37 -22.03
CA GLU A 501 -20.73 8.46 -23.50
C GLU A 501 -19.29 8.59 -24.01
N HIS A 502 -18.97 7.83 -25.05
CA HIS A 502 -17.69 7.84 -25.77
C HIS A 502 -17.95 8.00 -27.27
N ALA A 503 -17.22 8.89 -27.95
CA ALA A 503 -17.28 9.01 -29.41
C ALA A 503 -16.33 8.00 -30.05
N LEU A 504 -16.83 7.12 -30.94
CA LEU A 504 -16.08 6.04 -31.56
C LEU A 504 -14.94 6.59 -32.42
N SER A 505 -15.20 7.67 -33.16
CA SER A 505 -14.20 8.48 -33.87
C SER A 505 -13.01 8.93 -33.01
N SER A 506 -13.20 9.12 -31.70
CA SER A 506 -12.13 9.47 -30.75
C SER A 506 -11.40 8.25 -30.17
N LEU A 507 -11.98 7.05 -30.27
CA LEU A 507 -11.29 5.79 -29.95
C LEU A 507 -10.36 5.40 -31.11
N GLU A 508 -10.86 5.53 -32.35
CA GLU A 508 -10.09 5.25 -33.58
C GLU A 508 -8.86 6.16 -33.72
N SER A 509 -8.91 7.41 -33.26
CA SER A 509 -7.75 8.33 -33.29
C SER A 509 -6.63 7.97 -32.32
N GLY A 510 -6.91 7.23 -31.24
CA GLY A 510 -5.87 6.78 -30.30
C GLY A 510 -5.01 5.67 -30.90
N ALA A 511 -5.69 4.63 -31.42
CA ALA A 511 -5.06 3.48 -32.06
C ALA A 511 -4.28 3.79 -33.35
N ALA A 512 -4.34 5.04 -33.86
CA ALA A 512 -3.60 5.45 -35.04
C ALA A 512 -2.07 5.42 -34.82
N LEU A 513 -1.59 5.73 -33.60
CA LEU A 513 -0.16 5.67 -33.26
C LEU A 513 0.38 4.24 -33.41
N ASP A 514 -0.40 3.27 -32.94
CA ASP A 514 -0.07 1.84 -32.84
C ASP A 514 0.13 1.19 -34.22
N THR A 515 -0.41 1.81 -35.28
CA THR A 515 -0.33 1.33 -36.67
C THR A 515 0.93 1.78 -37.43
N VAL A 516 1.75 2.67 -36.84
CA VAL A 516 2.97 3.18 -37.48
C VAL A 516 4.12 2.19 -37.30
N ASP A 517 4.76 1.78 -38.39
CA ASP A 517 6.04 1.06 -38.33
C ASP A 517 7.20 2.03 -38.11
N LEU A 518 7.82 1.97 -36.93
CA LEU A 518 8.95 2.81 -36.52
C LEU A 518 10.31 2.10 -36.64
N MET A 519 10.39 0.93 -37.30
CA MET A 519 11.64 0.15 -37.37
C MET A 519 12.83 0.92 -37.95
N GLU A 520 12.62 1.75 -38.98
CA GLU A 520 13.70 2.58 -39.56
C GLU A 520 14.11 3.73 -38.64
N PHE A 521 13.16 4.35 -37.94
CA PHE A 521 13.42 5.39 -36.96
C PHE A 521 14.17 4.84 -35.73
N LEU A 522 13.80 3.66 -35.22
CA LEU A 522 14.50 2.99 -34.12
C LEU A 522 15.91 2.55 -34.55
N HIS A 523 16.09 2.09 -35.80
CA HIS A 523 17.41 1.80 -36.35
C HIS A 523 18.27 3.08 -36.51
N LEU A 524 17.67 4.22 -36.87
CA LEU A 524 18.38 5.50 -36.83
C LEU A 524 18.78 5.87 -35.39
N LEU A 525 17.89 5.66 -34.41
CA LEU A 525 18.14 5.98 -33.01
C LEU A 525 19.28 5.16 -32.41
N SER A 526 19.45 3.89 -32.82
CA SER A 526 20.61 3.07 -32.43
C SER A 526 21.95 3.57 -33.00
N THR A 527 21.95 4.50 -33.96
CA THR A 527 23.17 5.20 -34.41
C THR A 527 23.50 6.46 -33.62
N SER A 528 22.68 6.85 -32.64
CA SER A 528 22.82 8.13 -31.92
C SER A 528 24.19 8.33 -31.25
N SER A 529 24.63 9.59 -31.21
CA SER A 529 25.76 10.02 -30.38
C SER A 529 25.47 9.94 -28.87
N CYS A 530 24.20 9.90 -28.44
CA CYS A 530 23.80 9.74 -27.04
C CYS A 530 23.71 8.26 -26.66
N LYS A 531 24.35 7.83 -25.56
CA LYS A 531 24.28 6.42 -25.07
C LYS A 531 22.83 6.01 -24.82
N TYR A 532 22.09 6.76 -23.99
CA TYR A 532 20.73 6.39 -23.61
C TYR A 532 19.84 6.19 -24.84
N LEU A 533 19.90 7.10 -25.84
CA LEU A 533 19.10 6.96 -27.06
C LEU A 533 19.51 5.76 -27.92
N ARG A 534 20.81 5.40 -27.98
CA ARG A 534 21.20 4.12 -28.59
C ARG A 534 20.63 2.94 -27.83
N ASP A 535 20.77 2.94 -26.50
CA ASP A 535 20.24 1.88 -25.65
C ASP A 535 18.71 1.75 -25.84
N LEU A 536 17.97 2.86 -26.08
CA LEU A 536 16.54 2.82 -26.44
C LEU A 536 16.29 2.20 -27.83
N GLY A 537 17.09 2.56 -28.84
CA GLY A 537 16.96 2.04 -30.21
C GLY A 537 17.42 0.60 -30.41
N GLU A 538 18.38 0.13 -29.62
CA GLU A 538 18.90 -1.26 -29.66
C GLU A 538 18.02 -2.26 -28.90
N ARG A 539 17.17 -1.79 -27.96
CA ARG A 539 16.34 -2.66 -27.11
C ARG A 539 15.32 -3.48 -27.93
N PRO A 540 15.38 -4.82 -27.89
CA PRO A 540 14.35 -5.66 -28.49
C PRO A 540 13.02 -5.50 -27.75
N ARG A 541 11.93 -5.67 -28.49
CA ARG A 541 10.55 -5.45 -28.01
C ARG A 541 10.08 -6.67 -27.19
N GLU A 542 9.85 -6.51 -25.88
CA GLU A 542 9.19 -7.55 -25.07
C GLU A 542 7.66 -7.53 -25.27
N ALA A 543 7.06 -6.34 -25.40
CA ALA A 543 5.66 -6.12 -25.76
C ALA A 543 5.50 -4.84 -26.61
N PRO A 544 4.41 -4.67 -27.38
CA PRO A 544 4.13 -3.42 -28.10
C PRO A 544 3.59 -2.33 -27.16
N HIS A 545 4.49 -1.56 -26.54
CA HIS A 545 4.19 -0.46 -25.58
C HIS A 545 3.29 0.69 -26.11
N LEU A 546 2.90 0.69 -27.39
CA LEU A 546 1.91 1.62 -27.94
C LEU A 546 0.48 1.07 -27.83
N ASP A 547 0.31 -0.25 -27.82
CA ASP A 547 -1.00 -0.91 -27.82
C ASP A 547 -1.65 -0.82 -26.42
N GLU A 548 -2.18 0.37 -26.08
CA GLU A 548 -2.96 0.64 -24.86
C GLU A 548 -4.05 -0.43 -24.69
N SER A 549 -4.62 -0.91 -25.80
CA SER A 549 -5.69 -1.91 -25.80
C SER A 549 -5.19 -3.28 -25.37
N ALA A 550 -4.00 -3.73 -25.78
CA ALA A 550 -3.40 -5.00 -25.36
C ALA A 550 -2.85 -4.95 -23.93
N GLU A 551 -2.19 -3.87 -23.51
CA GLU A 551 -1.77 -3.73 -22.11
C GLU A 551 -2.98 -3.72 -21.16
N ALA A 552 -4.01 -2.95 -21.51
CA ALA A 552 -5.26 -2.97 -20.77
C ALA A 552 -6.00 -4.29 -20.90
N SER A 553 -5.86 -5.03 -22.01
CA SER A 553 -6.40 -6.39 -22.12
C SER A 553 -5.82 -7.31 -21.05
N GLU A 554 -4.49 -7.33 -20.91
CA GLU A 554 -3.81 -8.14 -19.91
C GLU A 554 -4.23 -7.74 -18.48
N ALA A 555 -4.20 -6.44 -18.17
CA ALA A 555 -4.59 -5.92 -16.87
C ALA A 555 -6.07 -6.22 -16.52
N LEU A 556 -6.99 -5.96 -17.46
CA LEU A 556 -8.42 -6.22 -17.32
C LEU A 556 -8.68 -7.73 -17.11
N LEU A 557 -8.03 -8.59 -17.91
CA LEU A 557 -8.17 -10.04 -17.78
C LEU A 557 -7.62 -10.55 -16.44
N ALA A 558 -6.47 -10.06 -15.98
CA ALA A 558 -5.93 -10.41 -14.66
C ALA A 558 -6.90 -10.03 -13.52
N HIS A 559 -7.59 -8.88 -13.63
CA HIS A 559 -8.62 -8.49 -12.66
C HIS A 559 -9.92 -9.31 -12.77
N LEU A 560 -10.32 -9.77 -13.96
CA LEU A 560 -11.50 -10.64 -14.15
C LEU A 560 -11.22 -12.10 -13.73
N GLU A 561 -9.99 -12.58 -13.86
CA GLU A 561 -9.63 -13.96 -13.55
C GLU A 561 -9.45 -14.21 -12.05
N PRO A 562 -9.95 -15.35 -11.52
CA PRO A 562 -9.81 -15.70 -10.11
C PRO A 562 -8.36 -16.13 -9.81
N HIS A 563 -7.49 -15.16 -9.52
CA HIS A 563 -6.15 -15.42 -9.01
C HIS A 563 -6.23 -16.32 -7.77
N GLN A 564 -5.56 -17.46 -7.84
CA GLN A 564 -5.31 -18.28 -6.67
C GLN A 564 -4.34 -17.53 -5.73
N GLU A 565 -4.61 -17.58 -4.42
CA GLU A 565 -3.70 -17.14 -3.36
C GLU A 565 -3.42 -15.62 -3.20
N SER A 566 -4.28 -14.73 -3.72
CA SER A 566 -4.19 -13.27 -3.46
C SER A 566 -5.44 -12.64 -2.85
N THR A 567 -5.31 -11.92 -1.73
CA THR A 567 -6.38 -11.09 -1.14
C THR A 567 -6.27 -9.62 -1.58
N THR A 568 -7.39 -8.99 -1.94
CA THR A 568 -7.45 -7.57 -2.36
C THR A 568 -8.10 -6.69 -1.30
N TRP A 569 -7.42 -5.61 -0.93
CA TRP A 569 -7.88 -4.53 -0.05
C TRP A 569 -8.18 -3.30 -0.91
N LEU A 570 -9.30 -2.63 -0.65
CA LEU A 570 -9.79 -1.53 -1.49
C LEU A 570 -9.64 -0.19 -0.76
N VAL A 571 -8.99 0.79 -1.41
CA VAL A 571 -8.84 2.16 -0.90
C VAL A 571 -9.48 3.15 -1.88
N CYS A 572 -10.71 3.56 -1.58
CA CYS A 572 -11.47 4.52 -2.39
C CYS A 572 -11.18 5.95 -1.94
N CYS A 573 -10.60 6.77 -2.82
CA CYS A 573 -10.23 8.16 -2.57
C CYS A 573 -11.20 9.13 -3.27
N LEU A 574 -11.81 10.02 -2.51
CA LEU A 574 -12.81 11.00 -2.96
C LEU A 574 -12.32 12.44 -2.71
N ARG A 575 -12.85 13.42 -3.43
CA ARG A 575 -12.69 14.87 -3.14
C ARG A 575 -13.98 15.47 -2.58
N PRO A 576 -13.93 16.35 -1.56
CA PRO A 576 -15.12 16.96 -0.96
C PRO A 576 -15.75 18.05 -1.83
N ASN A 577 -15.00 18.63 -2.78
CA ASN A 577 -15.46 19.65 -3.72
C ASN A 577 -14.57 19.69 -4.97
N ASP A 578 -15.10 20.22 -6.07
CA ASP A 578 -14.38 20.43 -7.34
C ASP A 578 -13.55 21.74 -7.34
N ALA A 579 -13.48 22.46 -6.20
CA ALA A 579 -12.86 23.78 -6.09
C ALA A 579 -11.46 23.76 -5.41
N GLY A 580 -10.95 22.58 -5.03
CA GLY A 580 -9.65 22.41 -4.37
C GLY A 580 -9.56 23.01 -2.97
N HIS A 581 -10.68 23.31 -2.30
CA HIS A 581 -10.70 24.16 -1.11
C HIS A 581 -10.93 23.35 0.19
N PRO A 582 -10.07 23.47 1.22
CA PRO A 582 -10.14 22.64 2.43
C PRO A 582 -11.35 22.93 3.35
N ASP A 583 -11.96 24.10 3.19
CA ASP A 583 -13.06 24.60 4.03
C ASP A 583 -14.41 24.68 3.27
N ARG A 584 -14.57 23.87 2.22
CA ARG A 584 -15.82 23.68 1.44
C ARG A 584 -16.15 22.20 1.28
N VAL A 585 -17.43 21.85 1.26
CA VAL A 585 -17.93 20.52 0.87
C VAL A 585 -19.15 20.67 -0.04
N ASN A 586 -19.15 20.04 -1.21
CA ASN A 586 -20.26 20.04 -2.14
C ASN A 586 -20.90 18.64 -2.24
N ARG A 587 -22.20 18.57 -1.93
CA ARG A 587 -23.02 17.36 -1.96
C ARG A 587 -23.03 16.68 -3.31
N ASN A 588 -23.17 17.45 -4.40
CA ASN A 588 -23.32 16.88 -5.74
C ASN A 588 -22.00 16.25 -6.22
N VAL A 589 -20.87 16.83 -5.82
CA VAL A 589 -19.53 16.29 -6.06
C VAL A 589 -19.30 14.99 -5.29
N MET A 590 -19.64 14.95 -4.00
CA MET A 590 -19.52 13.72 -3.19
C MET A 590 -20.51 12.63 -3.63
N LEU A 591 -21.74 12.99 -4.01
CA LEU A 591 -22.76 12.06 -4.48
C LEU A 591 -22.32 11.37 -5.78
N ARG A 592 -21.89 12.14 -6.79
CA ARG A 592 -21.39 11.61 -8.08
C ARG A 592 -20.27 10.58 -7.86
N GLN A 593 -19.31 10.87 -6.99
CA GLN A 593 -18.22 9.93 -6.66
C GLN A 593 -18.71 8.71 -5.89
N THR A 594 -19.71 8.86 -5.01
CA THR A 594 -20.34 7.74 -4.28
C THR A 594 -21.07 6.79 -5.24
N GLU A 595 -21.68 7.34 -6.30
CA GLU A 595 -22.34 6.61 -7.40
C GLU A 595 -21.34 5.95 -8.36
N GLN A 596 -20.23 6.63 -8.71
CA GLN A 596 -19.15 6.11 -9.55
C GLN A 596 -18.33 5.00 -8.88
N LEU A 597 -18.11 5.10 -7.57
CA LEU A 597 -17.35 4.10 -6.80
C LEU A 597 -18.22 2.96 -6.25
N ARG A 598 -19.54 2.96 -6.53
CA ARG A 598 -20.55 2.02 -6.02
C ARG A 598 -20.48 1.74 -4.52
N LEU A 599 -20.33 2.79 -3.73
CA LEU A 599 -20.22 2.68 -2.27
C LEU A 599 -21.53 2.21 -1.61
N ALA A 600 -22.68 2.50 -2.23
CA ALA A 600 -23.98 1.96 -1.77
C ALA A 600 -24.05 0.43 -1.95
N ASP A 601 -23.72 -0.06 -3.15
CA ASP A 601 -23.70 -1.49 -3.46
C ASP A 601 -22.72 -2.23 -2.53
N MET A 602 -21.55 -1.64 -2.23
CA MET A 602 -20.59 -2.19 -1.26
C MET A 602 -21.19 -2.35 0.15
N VAL A 603 -21.98 -1.39 0.65
CA VAL A 603 -22.66 -1.51 1.95
C VAL A 603 -23.77 -2.58 1.91
N HIS A 604 -24.47 -2.73 0.78
CA HIS A 604 -25.47 -3.79 0.61
C HIS A 604 -24.84 -5.18 0.62
N LEU A 605 -23.68 -5.34 -0.01
CA LEU A 605 -22.95 -6.61 -0.11
C LEU A 605 -22.37 -7.11 1.23
N THR A 606 -22.01 -6.21 2.14
CA THR A 606 -21.53 -6.57 3.49
C THR A 606 -22.69 -6.86 4.43
N ASP A 607 -22.78 -8.04 5.05
CA ASP A 607 -23.72 -8.26 6.16
C ASP A 607 -23.31 -7.46 7.41
N LYS A 608 -24.30 -7.14 8.25
CA LYS A 608 -24.09 -6.53 9.57
C LYS A 608 -23.33 -7.48 10.52
N ASN A 609 -23.41 -8.80 10.30
CA ASN A 609 -22.69 -9.82 11.08
C ASN A 609 -21.48 -10.42 10.32
N SER A 610 -21.29 -10.10 9.03
CA SER A 610 -20.16 -10.63 8.26
C SER A 610 -18.87 -9.87 8.54
N CYS A 611 -18.19 -10.30 9.59
CA CYS A 611 -16.74 -10.35 9.59
C CYS A 611 -16.36 -11.73 10.14
N PHE A 612 -15.36 -12.36 9.53
CA PHE A 612 -14.76 -13.65 9.91
C PHE A 612 -15.69 -14.88 10.04
N LEU A 613 -15.40 -15.87 9.18
CA LEU A 613 -15.90 -17.24 9.28
C LEU A 613 -14.79 -18.15 9.82
N TRP A 614 -15.05 -18.86 10.91
CA TRP A 614 -14.17 -19.94 11.40
C TRP A 614 -14.94 -21.25 11.45
N SER A 615 -14.32 -22.37 11.07
CA SER A 615 -14.89 -23.69 11.37
C SER A 615 -14.89 -23.93 12.88
N LEU A 616 -15.89 -24.66 13.39
CA LEU A 616 -16.04 -24.91 14.84
C LEU A 616 -14.73 -25.43 15.47
N LYS A 617 -14.05 -26.33 14.76
CA LYS A 617 -12.77 -26.90 15.19
C LYS A 617 -11.65 -25.85 15.26
N ALA A 618 -11.48 -25.02 14.23
CA ALA A 618 -10.43 -23.99 14.21
C ALA A 618 -10.68 -22.88 15.25
N PHE A 619 -11.95 -22.53 15.49
CA PHE A 619 -12.34 -21.58 16.52
C PHE A 619 -12.08 -22.13 17.93
N ARG A 620 -12.45 -23.40 18.18
CA ARG A 620 -12.11 -24.13 19.41
C ARG A 620 -10.61 -24.19 19.62
N GLU A 621 -9.81 -24.47 18.59
CA GLU A 621 -8.35 -24.55 18.69
C GLU A 621 -7.71 -23.18 18.96
N LYS A 622 -8.12 -22.10 18.27
CA LYS A 622 -7.57 -20.74 18.50
C LYS A 622 -7.89 -20.20 19.91
N TYR A 623 -9.10 -20.48 20.42
CA TYR A 623 -9.60 -19.90 21.68
C TYR A 623 -9.77 -20.92 22.82
N ALA A 624 -9.13 -22.10 22.73
CA ALA A 624 -9.21 -23.16 23.74
C ALA A 624 -8.90 -22.66 25.17
N GLU A 625 -7.89 -21.80 25.29
CA GLU A 625 -7.47 -21.20 26.55
C GLU A 625 -8.51 -20.25 27.18
N LEU A 626 -9.56 -19.82 26.47
CA LEU A 626 -10.64 -19.04 27.08
C LEU A 626 -11.72 -19.92 27.75
N VAL A 627 -11.75 -21.22 27.45
CA VAL A 627 -12.78 -22.15 27.92
C VAL A 627 -12.50 -22.55 29.38
N PRO A 628 -13.54 -22.73 30.22
CA PRO A 628 -13.41 -23.48 31.49
C PRO A 628 -12.97 -24.93 31.24
N VAL A 629 -12.54 -25.64 32.29
CA VAL A 629 -12.22 -27.08 32.17
C VAL A 629 -13.52 -27.87 31.90
N LEU A 630 -13.73 -28.25 30.64
CA LEU A 630 -14.82 -29.11 30.17
C LEU A 630 -14.30 -30.54 29.91
N ALA A 631 -15.21 -31.50 29.79
CA ALA A 631 -14.85 -32.87 29.41
C ALA A 631 -14.56 -32.97 27.90
N ASP A 632 -13.56 -33.78 27.51
CA ASP A 632 -13.11 -33.94 26.12
C ASP A 632 -14.25 -34.33 25.15
N SER A 633 -15.27 -35.01 25.65
CA SER A 633 -16.47 -35.45 24.91
C SER A 633 -17.49 -34.35 24.60
N THR A 634 -17.17 -33.08 24.83
CA THR A 634 -18.08 -31.95 24.56
C THR A 634 -18.07 -31.59 23.06
N PRO A 635 -19.23 -31.51 22.37
CA PRO A 635 -19.29 -31.15 20.95
C PRO A 635 -18.74 -29.74 20.67
N ASP A 636 -18.06 -29.56 19.54
CA ASP A 636 -17.40 -28.30 19.18
C ASP A 636 -18.37 -27.12 19.08
N GLU A 637 -19.60 -27.34 18.60
CA GLU A 637 -20.69 -26.35 18.55
C GLU A 637 -21.00 -25.75 19.93
N GLU A 638 -21.02 -26.60 20.97
CA GLU A 638 -21.33 -26.20 22.34
C GLU A 638 -20.16 -25.44 22.98
N VAL A 639 -18.92 -25.89 22.72
CA VAL A 639 -17.70 -25.20 23.14
C VAL A 639 -17.59 -23.82 22.48
N CYS A 640 -17.86 -23.73 21.17
CA CYS A 640 -17.89 -22.45 20.45
C CYS A 640 -18.96 -21.51 20.99
N ARG A 641 -20.17 -22.00 21.30
CA ARG A 641 -21.23 -21.19 21.93
C ARG A 641 -20.80 -20.62 23.28
N ILE A 642 -20.00 -21.35 24.06
CA ILE A 642 -19.44 -20.85 25.34
C ILE A 642 -18.39 -19.76 25.08
N ILE A 643 -17.49 -19.94 24.11
CA ILE A 643 -16.47 -18.94 23.75
C ILE A 643 -17.13 -17.65 23.26
N VAL A 644 -18.07 -17.71 22.31
CA VAL A 644 -18.77 -16.52 21.79
C VAL A 644 -19.57 -15.80 22.87
N LYS A 645 -20.26 -16.54 23.77
CA LYS A 645 -20.93 -15.94 24.93
C LYS A 645 -19.94 -15.27 25.90
N SER A 646 -18.71 -15.76 26.03
CA SER A 646 -17.69 -15.15 26.89
C SER A 646 -17.28 -13.74 26.43
N ALA A 647 -17.41 -13.42 25.13
CA ALA A 647 -17.14 -12.08 24.61
C ALA A 647 -18.24 -11.06 24.98
N GLY A 648 -19.47 -11.51 25.20
CA GLY A 648 -20.64 -10.66 25.48
C GLY A 648 -21.95 -11.20 24.90
N GLY A 649 -21.87 -12.16 23.96
CA GLY A 649 -23.03 -12.88 23.42
C GLY A 649 -23.89 -12.13 22.39
N GLY A 650 -23.50 -10.92 22.00
CA GLY A 650 -24.12 -10.16 20.88
C GLY A 650 -23.25 -10.07 19.62
N GLU A 651 -21.94 -10.24 19.72
CA GLU A 651 -20.97 -9.95 18.64
C GLU A 651 -20.78 -11.11 17.64
N GLY A 652 -21.52 -12.21 17.77
CA GLY A 652 -21.43 -13.35 16.88
C GLY A 652 -22.38 -14.51 17.20
N THR A 653 -22.41 -15.47 16.29
CA THR A 653 -23.38 -16.56 16.20
C THR A 653 -22.67 -17.88 15.88
N VAL A 654 -23.19 -19.00 16.38
CA VAL A 654 -22.64 -20.34 16.10
C VAL A 654 -23.69 -21.14 15.34
N GLY A 655 -23.36 -21.56 14.13
CA GLY A 655 -24.17 -22.46 13.30
C GLY A 655 -23.68 -23.91 13.37
N ALA A 656 -24.26 -24.76 12.51
CA ALA A 656 -24.04 -26.21 12.56
C ALA A 656 -22.58 -26.66 12.28
N GLU A 657 -21.83 -25.91 11.47
CA GLU A 657 -20.45 -26.25 11.06
C GLU A 657 -19.43 -25.11 11.25
N ASN A 658 -19.89 -23.87 11.49
CA ASN A 658 -19.05 -22.67 11.58
C ASN A 658 -19.49 -21.72 12.71
N VAL A 659 -18.53 -20.90 13.15
CA VAL A 659 -18.73 -19.69 13.94
C VAL A 659 -18.64 -18.48 13.00
N PHE A 660 -19.59 -17.56 13.19
CA PHE A 660 -19.70 -16.28 12.50
C PHE A 660 -19.56 -15.19 13.59
N GLY A 661 -18.80 -14.12 13.37
CA GLY A 661 -18.82 -13.00 14.31
C GLY A 661 -17.61 -12.10 14.23
N GLY A 662 -17.83 -10.81 14.42
CA GLY A 662 -17.05 -9.84 13.67
C GLY A 662 -15.62 -9.57 14.15
N GLU A 663 -14.98 -8.57 13.53
CA GLU A 663 -13.69 -8.05 13.99
C GLU A 663 -13.76 -7.64 15.48
N ILE A 664 -14.93 -7.19 15.94
CA ILE A 664 -15.24 -6.90 17.35
C ILE A 664 -15.20 -8.19 18.21
N LEU A 665 -15.79 -9.30 17.75
CA LEU A 665 -15.71 -10.60 18.44
C LEU A 665 -14.27 -11.10 18.51
N GLU A 666 -13.55 -11.12 17.39
CA GLU A 666 -12.15 -11.56 17.35
C GLU A 666 -11.31 -10.75 18.34
N ARG A 667 -11.40 -9.42 18.32
CA ARG A 667 -10.64 -8.56 19.23
C ARG A 667 -11.06 -8.69 20.70
N LEU A 668 -12.35 -8.89 21.01
CA LEU A 668 -12.80 -9.15 22.39
C LEU A 668 -12.28 -10.49 22.93
N LEU A 669 -12.11 -11.49 22.06
CA LEU A 669 -11.52 -12.77 22.42
C LEU A 669 -9.98 -12.67 22.50
N GLU A 670 -9.32 -12.03 21.54
CA GLU A 670 -7.86 -11.80 21.56
C GLU A 670 -7.44 -10.95 22.78
N HIS A 671 -8.19 -9.92 23.15
CA HIS A 671 -7.95 -9.13 24.38
C HIS A 671 -8.02 -10.02 25.63
N LYS A 672 -9.09 -10.81 25.79
CA LYS A 672 -9.24 -11.71 26.95
C LYS A 672 -8.19 -12.81 26.99
N LEU A 673 -7.71 -13.24 25.83
CA LEU A 673 -6.62 -14.21 25.71
C LEU A 673 -5.30 -13.58 26.17
N GLN A 674 -5.02 -12.34 25.76
CA GLN A 674 -3.86 -11.57 26.22
C GLN A 674 -3.92 -11.27 27.73
N GLU A 675 -5.06 -10.84 28.27
CA GLU A 675 -5.26 -10.65 29.71
C GLU A 675 -4.97 -11.93 30.50
N LYS A 676 -5.47 -13.08 30.01
CA LYS A 676 -5.25 -14.38 30.66
C LYS A 676 -3.78 -14.82 30.59
N MET A 677 -3.08 -14.60 29.47
CA MET A 677 -1.64 -14.88 29.35
C MET A 677 -0.78 -13.95 30.21
N ALA A 678 -1.08 -12.65 30.27
CA ALA A 678 -0.39 -11.70 31.13
C ALA A 678 -0.57 -12.04 32.63
N GLY A 679 -1.79 -12.43 33.03
CA GLY A 679 -2.07 -12.94 34.37
C GLY A 679 -1.29 -14.22 34.71
N ALA A 680 -1.14 -15.13 33.74
CA ALA A 680 -0.33 -16.34 33.91
C ALA A 680 1.18 -16.02 34.09
N GLN A 681 1.72 -15.12 33.25
CA GLN A 681 3.12 -14.68 33.34
C GLN A 681 3.42 -14.00 34.70
N HIS A 682 2.51 -13.17 35.21
CA HIS A 682 2.66 -12.56 36.54
C HIS A 682 2.64 -13.62 37.68
N LEU A 683 1.85 -14.68 37.53
CA LEU A 683 1.83 -15.82 38.47
C LEU A 683 3.10 -16.68 38.39
N GLU A 684 3.74 -16.76 37.23
CA GLU A 684 4.97 -17.51 37.02
C GLU A 684 6.21 -16.74 37.48
N GLY A 685 6.27 -15.43 37.23
CA GLY A 685 7.28 -14.52 37.79
C GLY A 685 7.31 -14.57 39.32
N THR A 686 6.16 -14.38 39.97
CA THR A 686 6.05 -14.44 41.45
C THR A 686 6.37 -15.83 42.03
N LYS A 687 6.08 -16.94 41.31
CA LYS A 687 6.58 -18.27 41.68
C LYS A 687 8.11 -18.37 41.59
N SER A 688 8.71 -17.77 40.56
CA SER A 688 10.17 -17.76 40.37
C SER A 688 10.88 -16.96 41.47
N GLU A 689 10.38 -15.76 41.80
CA GLU A 689 10.86 -14.94 42.91
C GLU A 689 10.75 -15.68 44.25
N MET A 690 9.60 -16.26 44.54
CA MET A 690 9.37 -17.02 45.78
C MET A 690 10.25 -18.28 45.86
N LYS A 691 10.59 -18.89 44.72
CA LYS A 691 11.56 -20.00 44.66
C LYS A 691 12.99 -19.53 44.94
N GLN A 692 13.43 -18.41 44.36
CA GLN A 692 14.75 -17.83 44.63
C GLN A 692 14.92 -17.48 46.12
N LEU A 693 13.91 -16.82 46.72
CA LEU A 693 13.86 -16.54 48.16
C LEU A 693 13.95 -17.80 49.03
N MET A 694 13.36 -18.91 48.59
CA MET A 694 13.41 -20.18 49.32
C MET A 694 14.78 -20.88 49.19
N GLU A 695 15.42 -20.81 48.03
CA GLU A 695 16.77 -21.33 47.80
C GLU A 695 17.84 -20.50 48.55
N GLU A 696 17.70 -19.17 48.58
CA GLU A 696 18.59 -18.27 49.34
C GLU A 696 18.45 -18.48 50.86
N LYS A 697 17.21 -18.59 51.36
CA LYS A 697 16.97 -18.94 52.77
C LYS A 697 17.62 -20.28 53.14
N LEU A 698 17.50 -21.30 52.28
CA LEU A 698 18.10 -22.61 52.51
C LEU A 698 19.65 -22.51 52.58
N ARG A 699 20.28 -21.73 51.70
CA ARG A 699 21.73 -21.45 51.76
C ARG A 699 22.14 -20.81 53.10
N MET A 700 21.39 -19.80 53.57
CA MET A 700 21.67 -19.14 54.84
C MET A 700 21.53 -20.08 56.05
N GLU A 701 20.52 -20.96 56.05
CA GLU A 701 20.40 -22.01 57.09
C GLU A 701 21.55 -23.03 57.03
N THR A 702 22.10 -23.30 55.84
CA THR A 702 23.26 -24.21 55.69
C THR A 702 24.52 -23.56 56.27
N LEU A 703 24.80 -22.30 55.89
CA LEU A 703 25.95 -21.54 56.40
C LEU A 703 25.95 -21.38 57.93
N GLN A 704 24.79 -21.16 58.54
CA GLN A 704 24.68 -21.11 60.01
C GLN A 704 25.03 -22.46 60.67
N ARG A 705 24.65 -23.59 60.06
CA ARG A 705 25.00 -24.93 60.58
C ARG A 705 26.50 -25.21 60.46
N GLU A 706 27.14 -24.80 59.36
CA GLU A 706 28.59 -24.91 59.17
C GLU A 706 29.37 -24.04 60.17
N GLN A 707 28.91 -22.81 60.45
CA GLN A 707 29.49 -21.96 61.49
C GLN A 707 29.39 -22.61 62.88
N GLN A 708 28.22 -23.10 63.28
CA GLN A 708 28.03 -23.78 64.56
C GLN A 708 28.86 -25.08 64.69
N GLN A 709 29.06 -25.83 63.60
CA GLN A 709 29.98 -26.98 63.61
C GLN A 709 31.44 -26.54 63.76
N THR A 710 31.84 -25.46 63.09
CA THR A 710 33.19 -24.89 63.18
C THR A 710 33.53 -24.37 64.58
N GLU A 711 32.56 -23.75 65.27
CA GLU A 711 32.72 -23.31 66.66
C GLU A 711 32.88 -24.51 67.62
N ARG A 712 32.01 -25.53 67.51
CA ARG A 712 32.12 -26.76 68.31
C ARG A 712 33.43 -27.51 68.07
N LEU A 713 33.97 -27.48 66.85
CA LEU A 713 35.29 -28.03 66.55
C LEU A 713 36.40 -27.28 67.30
N LYS A 714 36.37 -25.94 67.33
CA LYS A 714 37.33 -25.12 68.11
C LYS A 714 37.22 -25.37 69.62
N GLU A 715 36.02 -25.56 70.15
CA GLU A 715 35.82 -25.96 71.56
C GLU A 715 36.44 -27.34 71.85
N LEU A 716 36.21 -28.32 70.98
CA LEU A 716 36.80 -29.66 71.09
C LEU A 716 38.33 -29.65 70.98
N GLU A 717 38.90 -28.82 70.11
CA GLU A 717 40.36 -28.64 70.01
C GLU A 717 40.95 -27.97 71.25
N SER A 718 40.27 -26.95 71.81
CA SER A 718 40.64 -26.32 73.08
C SER A 718 40.64 -27.33 74.24
N LEU A 719 39.57 -28.12 74.38
CA LEU A 719 39.47 -29.19 75.39
C LEU A 719 40.53 -30.27 75.19
N ARG A 720 40.83 -30.65 73.94
CA ARG A 720 41.90 -31.59 73.60
C ARG A 720 43.27 -31.06 73.99
N GLY A 721 43.54 -29.77 73.77
CA GLY A 721 44.76 -29.09 74.23
C GLY A 721 44.92 -29.15 75.75
N GLN A 722 43.87 -28.81 76.49
CA GLN A 722 43.86 -28.89 77.97
C GLN A 722 44.12 -30.31 78.47
N HIS A 723 43.54 -31.32 77.82
CA HIS A 723 43.77 -32.74 78.15
C HIS A 723 45.21 -33.20 77.82
N GLN A 724 45.76 -32.74 76.69
CA GLN A 724 47.15 -33.00 76.30
C GLN A 724 48.14 -32.42 77.33
N ASP A 725 47.87 -31.21 77.84
CA ASP A 725 48.65 -30.57 78.89
C ASP A 725 48.55 -31.29 80.25
N GLN A 726 47.38 -31.84 80.60
CA GLN A 726 47.26 -32.71 81.77
C GLN A 726 48.07 -34.01 81.63
N GLN A 727 48.05 -34.64 80.45
CA GLN A 727 48.87 -35.83 80.18
C GLN A 727 50.37 -35.52 80.20
N ASN A 728 50.80 -34.39 79.63
CA ASN A 728 52.19 -33.93 79.68
C ASN A 728 52.66 -33.71 81.14
N LYS A 729 51.83 -33.09 81.99
CA LYS A 729 52.10 -32.93 83.42
C LYS A 729 52.18 -34.27 84.15
N GLN A 730 51.29 -35.23 83.85
CA GLN A 730 51.39 -36.59 84.40
C GLN A 730 52.67 -37.31 83.95
N GLN A 731 53.08 -37.20 82.68
CA GLN A 731 54.32 -37.80 82.20
C GLN A 731 55.57 -37.19 82.85
N GLN A 732 55.60 -35.87 83.08
CA GLN A 732 56.69 -35.23 83.82
C GLN A 732 56.75 -35.68 85.29
N LEU A 733 55.61 -35.88 85.96
CA LEU A 733 55.59 -36.53 87.28
C LEU A 733 56.08 -37.99 87.23
N MET A 734 55.70 -38.77 86.22
CA MET A 734 56.14 -40.16 86.09
C MET A 734 57.65 -40.28 85.83
N GLN A 735 58.24 -39.34 85.06
CA GLN A 735 59.67 -39.36 84.73
C GLN A 735 60.58 -38.99 85.91
N SER A 736 60.10 -38.22 86.90
CA SER A 736 60.91 -37.85 88.07
C SER A 736 61.18 -39.00 89.06
N PHE A 737 60.40 -40.09 89.00
CA PHE A 737 60.54 -41.24 89.90
C PHE A 737 61.47 -42.35 89.41
N SER A 738 62.00 -42.29 88.18
CA SER A 738 62.79 -43.37 87.58
C SER A 738 64.31 -43.10 87.60
N CYS A 739 64.88 -43.02 88.80
CA CYS A 739 66.33 -42.91 89.00
C CYS A 739 66.89 -44.03 89.89
N ASN A 740 66.99 -45.25 89.34
CA ASN A 740 68.03 -46.26 89.65
C ASN A 740 67.79 -47.57 88.86
N GLY A 741 68.81 -48.06 88.13
CA GLY A 741 68.76 -49.38 87.48
C GLY A 741 69.72 -49.53 86.29
N LYS A 742 70.70 -50.43 86.37
CA LYS A 742 71.65 -50.75 85.30
C LYS A 742 71.25 -52.09 84.64
N THR A 743 71.29 -52.21 83.30
CA THR A 743 72.25 -53.05 82.52
C THR A 743 71.85 -53.37 81.07
N ARG A 744 72.84 -53.24 80.16
CA ARG A 744 73.16 -54.04 78.94
C ARG A 744 72.17 -54.18 77.74
N ARG A 745 72.81 -54.38 76.56
CA ARG A 745 72.30 -54.67 75.19
C ARG A 745 71.98 -56.20 75.01
N PRO A 746 71.61 -56.78 73.82
CA PRO A 746 71.46 -56.23 72.44
C PRO A 746 70.30 -56.77 71.52
N CYS A 747 70.14 -56.12 70.35
CA CYS A 747 69.82 -56.57 68.97
C CYS A 747 68.76 -57.67 68.56
N CYS A 748 68.11 -57.41 67.40
CA CYS A 748 67.61 -58.32 66.33
C CYS A 748 66.17 -58.95 66.33
N ALA A 749 65.23 -58.24 65.65
CA ALA A 749 64.46 -58.65 64.42
C ALA A 749 63.46 -59.85 64.33
N VAL A 750 62.62 -59.83 63.26
CA VAL A 750 62.00 -60.94 62.43
C VAL A 750 60.44 -61.16 62.43
N LEU A 751 59.87 -61.39 61.21
CA LEU A 751 58.51 -61.87 60.75
C LEU A 751 57.23 -60.99 61.02
N VAL A 752 56.21 -60.74 60.14
CA VAL A 752 55.59 -61.32 58.88
C VAL A 752 54.63 -62.52 59.11
N PRO A 753 53.49 -62.74 58.38
CA PRO A 753 52.85 -62.07 57.21
C PRO A 753 51.50 -61.38 57.59
N GLY A 754 50.42 -61.15 56.80
CA GLY A 754 49.96 -61.42 55.40
C GLY A 754 48.42 -61.19 55.26
N SER A 755 47.66 -61.39 54.15
CA SER A 755 47.91 -61.39 52.68
C SER A 755 46.69 -61.98 51.88
N LYS A 756 46.01 -61.25 50.97
CA LYS A 756 45.11 -61.81 49.89
C LYS A 756 44.71 -60.79 48.79
N GLU A 757 44.39 -61.27 47.58
CA GLU A 757 44.18 -60.51 46.32
C GLU A 757 42.93 -60.96 45.51
N LEU A 758 42.84 -60.51 44.23
CA LEU A 758 42.03 -60.98 43.06
C LEU A 758 40.69 -60.25 42.82
N THR A 759 40.30 -59.79 41.60
CA THR A 759 40.98 -59.71 40.27
C THR A 759 40.34 -58.60 39.38
N ALA A 760 40.92 -58.27 38.20
CA ALA A 760 40.45 -57.19 37.30
C ALA A 760 40.32 -57.60 35.80
N ARG A 761 39.56 -56.81 35.01
CA ARG A 761 39.52 -56.66 33.52
C ARG A 761 38.96 -55.25 33.21
N ARG A 762 39.59 -54.36 32.41
CA ARG A 762 39.88 -54.31 30.95
C ARG A 762 38.64 -54.09 30.05
N ALA A 763 38.64 -53.30 28.96
CA ALA A 763 39.54 -52.20 28.50
C ALA A 763 38.98 -51.49 27.21
N ASP A 764 39.35 -50.21 27.02
CA ASP A 764 39.66 -49.46 25.77
C ASP A 764 38.77 -49.36 24.48
N GLN A 765 38.65 -48.09 24.03
CA GLN A 765 38.83 -47.52 22.66
C GLN A 765 37.75 -47.56 21.53
N ARG A 766 37.49 -46.33 21.00
CA ARG A 766 37.26 -45.92 19.57
C ARG A 766 35.91 -46.32 18.89
N SER A 767 35.36 -45.60 17.91
CA SER A 767 35.66 -44.26 17.32
C SER A 767 34.54 -43.75 16.39
N GLY A 768 34.39 -42.41 16.25
CA GLY A 768 33.57 -41.72 15.22
C GLY A 768 32.09 -41.51 15.60
N GLY A 769 31.37 -40.50 15.07
CA GLY A 769 31.80 -39.36 14.23
C GLY A 769 30.68 -38.84 13.31
N GLY A 770 30.13 -37.65 13.55
CA GLY A 770 29.09 -37.04 12.71
C GLY A 770 28.47 -35.76 13.29
N TYR A 771 28.09 -34.83 12.40
CA TYR A 771 27.52 -33.50 12.66
C TYR A 771 26.18 -33.48 13.43
N VAL A 772 25.88 -32.38 14.14
CA VAL A 772 24.77 -31.43 13.85
C VAL A 772 24.79 -30.24 14.84
N LEU A 773 24.15 -29.12 14.47
CA LEU A 773 24.01 -27.89 15.26
C LEU A 773 23.19 -28.07 16.56
N ALA A 774 23.47 -27.25 17.58
CA ALA A 774 22.49 -26.38 18.26
C ALA A 774 23.14 -25.51 19.35
N PHE A 775 22.68 -24.26 19.45
CA PHE A 775 23.00 -23.21 20.45
C PHE A 775 24.45 -22.69 20.48
#